data_AF-A0A7W7YHL8-F1
#
_entry.id   AF-A0A7W7YHL8-F1
#
_cell.length_a   1.000
_cell.length_b   1.000
_cell.length_c   1.000
_cell.angle_alpha   90.00
_cell.angle_beta   90.00
_cell.angle_gamma   90.00
#
_symmetry.space_group_name_H-M   'P 1'
#
loop_
_entity.id
_entity.type
_entity.pdbx_description
1 polymer ?
#
loop_
_entity_poly.entity_id
_entity_poly.type
_entity_poly.pdbx_seq_one_letter_code
_entity_poly.pdbx_strand_id
1 'polypeptide(L)'
;MSADLLAELSQAWYSRIEGLEKSVNGAFDEVGFTDNYVDRMIDHARTTPRRSKVVKDNVWGMVELDRSAQLLLDSPVVQRLRRIRQLGLTYLTYPSAEHSRFVHSLGMYSVIHQLLASIRKNQKEAEANGGRMHGYHYWPLTSDLSTDLLHAAILHDIGHMPFSHATERAVTTHSTQFKVGPASIDEFMIEIEVRFGKNPKLAEALSLLVVLSPRFQRFYSKAVRPEGHSNFIYRVASLIIGLPPTVDERGAAELISATAIDADKIDYINRDAQACGIPVGIDFARLFLRSAFLRVPRSKLERLTGQSGGPEESMILIVNASGVDTLEELAHARTSLYNRVYLHQVTLCAEALLERGLHGLGTNGERQSNVLLLWADSDDSLLQAMVRSNSPDVARYGENLRIRQLPKRALVIGKRLVTARVNLSHFLQHSPSHTSASLVKATVGHLLERLREPSDLEEKILAEAALLSAAVAKHRQDIVPKSPANAPMFLPIRGIHAQRKDCLIVENGELMFSSDRNIADEQSDALEIFKSQAYVVGPPAWREFNALAAAKVLARLDGPISDYQFDASLGDSNRPIHFKFIPGMMVDLDTAARRAGVNMERLESIRQAANHADYFNDCPRLFPHPSDCPEVEGIAAKLKGFSGEGSWQVTRESVHAFVTQFPPRLRKELLPALKRIQILDRARLAEAMDKNLDRLAEQHPKAAFVITGFSPDSGSLTRMLFEQELKSKADKNGWTICKSIEDALDAMKSESLLVLCDDNIVSGSQASCQLRSWMGVPREEWPAEMRSERGIFQHALRPQDQIALRKIPWAAIVAVGTQEAEDRLKEVAAEIKIGNFKGLYFHEGLDSNCLEADCELSHYLEEVGRNVLSWTRANAVAFDNLTPADKESCARDALGYDGKRGLLATIFNIPVSTCTALWCPGIHRGQPWVPLMIRRGYLNKLVVG
;
A
#
# COMPACT_ATOMS: atom_id res chain seq x y z
N MET A 1 36.04 -29.19 2.11
CA MET A 1 35.64 -27.81 1.78
C MET A 1 34.74 -27.20 2.84
N SER A 2 33.50 -27.67 3.09
CA SER A 2 32.62 -27.07 4.12
C SER A 2 33.17 -27.23 5.55
N ALA A 3 33.64 -28.43 5.92
CA ALA A 3 34.22 -28.67 7.24
C ALA A 3 35.51 -27.85 7.51
N ASP A 4 36.36 -27.68 6.50
CA ASP A 4 37.61 -26.91 6.61
C ASP A 4 37.31 -25.41 6.81
N LEU A 5 36.36 -24.88 6.03
CA LEU A 5 35.88 -23.50 6.17
C LEU A 5 35.25 -23.23 7.55
N LEU A 6 34.60 -24.22 8.16
CA LEU A 6 34.06 -24.10 9.52
C LEU A 6 35.15 -24.13 10.60
N ALA A 7 36.22 -24.90 10.38
CA ALA A 7 37.39 -24.84 11.25
C ALA A 7 38.08 -23.47 11.16
N GLU A 8 38.21 -22.92 9.94
CA GLU A 8 38.72 -21.58 9.71
C GLU A 8 37.82 -20.50 10.32
N LEU A 9 36.49 -20.62 10.19
CA LEU A 9 35.52 -19.73 10.83
C LEU A 9 35.69 -19.76 12.36
N SER A 10 35.76 -20.96 12.94
CA SER A 10 35.97 -21.13 14.39
C SER A 10 37.24 -20.43 14.84
N GLN A 11 38.36 -20.60 14.13
CA GLN A 11 39.61 -19.92 14.45
C GLN A 11 39.51 -18.40 14.25
N ALA A 12 38.87 -17.96 13.17
CA ALA A 12 38.71 -16.55 12.86
C ALA A 12 37.88 -15.81 13.93
N TRP A 13 36.76 -16.39 14.38
CA TRP A 13 35.95 -15.79 15.45
C TRP A 13 36.75 -15.55 16.73
N TYR A 14 37.44 -16.58 17.23
CA TYR A 14 38.14 -16.45 18.52
C TYR A 14 39.49 -15.71 18.43
N SER A 15 40.07 -15.59 17.23
CA SER A 15 41.30 -14.79 17.03
C SER A 15 41.03 -13.32 16.69
N ARG A 16 39.95 -13.01 15.96
CA ARG A 16 39.64 -11.64 15.51
C ARG A 16 38.72 -10.90 16.47
N ILE A 17 37.80 -11.60 17.15
CA ILE A 17 36.85 -10.98 18.07
C ILE A 17 37.38 -11.15 19.50
N GLU A 18 38.18 -10.18 19.93
CA GLU A 18 38.80 -10.18 21.26
C GLU A 18 37.75 -10.31 22.38
N GLY A 19 37.85 -11.35 23.21
CA GLY A 19 36.94 -11.58 24.33
C GLY A 19 35.65 -12.36 23.99
N LEU A 20 35.48 -12.80 22.74
CA LEU A 20 34.32 -13.63 22.36
C LEU A 20 34.30 -14.97 23.10
N GLU A 21 35.43 -15.67 23.20
CA GLU A 21 35.52 -16.96 23.90
C GLU A 21 35.10 -16.82 25.37
N LYS A 22 35.59 -15.77 26.05
CA LYS A 22 35.21 -15.45 27.43
C LYS A 22 33.71 -15.21 27.56
N SER A 23 33.11 -14.52 26.59
CA SER A 23 31.67 -14.22 26.58
C SER A 23 30.82 -15.47 26.36
N VAL A 24 31.23 -16.35 25.44
CA VAL A 24 30.56 -17.65 25.18
C VAL A 24 30.67 -18.55 26.41
N ASN A 25 31.86 -18.65 27.02
CA ASN A 25 32.06 -19.43 28.24
C ASN A 25 31.25 -18.88 29.42
N GLY A 26 31.13 -17.55 29.55
CA GLY A 26 30.26 -16.93 30.55
C GLY A 26 28.78 -17.32 30.35
N ALA A 27 28.28 -17.27 29.12
CA ALA A 27 26.91 -17.71 28.81
C ALA A 27 26.71 -19.23 29.06
N PHE A 28 27.73 -20.05 28.80
CA PHE A 28 27.72 -21.46 29.15
C PHE A 28 27.64 -21.71 30.65
N ASP A 29 28.36 -20.91 31.44
CA ASP A 29 28.34 -21.05 32.90
C ASP A 29 26.96 -20.74 33.47
N GLU A 30 26.25 -19.72 32.94
CA GLU A 30 24.86 -19.38 33.32
C GLU A 30 23.86 -20.52 33.10
N VAL A 31 24.06 -21.31 32.04
CA VAL A 31 23.22 -22.50 31.76
C VAL A 31 23.74 -23.77 32.43
N GLY A 32 24.88 -23.71 33.14
CA GLY A 32 25.50 -24.84 33.83
C GLY A 32 26.43 -25.71 32.98
N PHE A 33 26.75 -25.31 31.76
CA PHE A 33 27.72 -25.97 30.87
C PHE A 33 29.16 -25.54 31.17
N THR A 34 29.57 -25.75 32.42
CA THR A 34 30.89 -25.36 32.95
C THR A 34 31.99 -26.33 32.52
N ASP A 35 33.27 -25.93 32.65
CA ASP A 35 34.40 -26.86 32.46
C ASP A 35 34.31 -28.09 33.38
N ASN A 36 33.90 -27.89 34.64
CA ASN A 36 33.66 -28.98 35.59
C ASN A 36 32.54 -29.94 35.14
N TYR A 37 31.51 -29.44 34.45
CA TYR A 37 30.51 -30.32 33.85
C TYR A 37 31.13 -31.15 32.72
N VAL A 38 31.87 -30.51 31.81
CA VAL A 38 32.49 -31.19 30.66
C VAL A 38 33.45 -32.29 31.12
N ASP A 39 34.32 -32.01 32.08
CA ASP A 39 35.33 -32.97 32.55
C ASP A 39 34.67 -34.19 33.22
N ARG A 40 33.64 -33.96 34.06
CA ARG A 40 32.84 -35.06 34.63
C ARG A 40 32.17 -35.92 33.58
N MET A 41 31.66 -35.31 32.49
CA MET A 41 31.01 -36.07 31.42
C MET A 41 32.00 -36.89 30.59
N ILE A 42 33.24 -36.39 30.41
CA ILE A 42 34.32 -37.15 29.77
C ILE A 42 34.66 -38.39 30.59
N ASP A 43 34.76 -38.25 31.92
CA ASP A 43 35.02 -39.38 32.82
C ASP A 43 33.84 -40.37 32.86
N HIS A 44 32.61 -39.85 32.88
CA HIS A 44 31.40 -40.67 32.87
C HIS A 44 31.25 -41.46 31.56
N ALA A 45 31.59 -40.86 30.42
CA ALA A 45 31.57 -41.51 29.11
C ALA A 45 32.54 -42.70 29.02
N ARG A 46 33.66 -42.67 29.76
CA ARG A 46 34.65 -43.76 29.82
C ARG A 46 34.22 -44.93 30.72
N THR A 47 33.37 -44.69 31.70
CA THR A 47 33.13 -45.62 32.82
C THR A 47 31.75 -46.29 32.80
N THR A 48 30.81 -45.80 31.99
CA THR A 48 29.40 -46.25 32.04
C THR A 48 29.01 -47.05 30.78
N PRO A 49 28.42 -48.25 30.91
CA PRO A 49 28.05 -49.08 29.78
C PRO A 49 26.98 -48.43 28.88
N ARG A 50 27.06 -48.70 27.57
CA ARG A 50 26.13 -48.19 26.55
C ARG A 50 24.73 -48.80 26.77
N ARG A 51 23.77 -47.99 27.23
CA ARG A 51 22.34 -48.33 27.25
C ARG A 51 21.57 -47.33 26.39
N SER A 52 20.62 -47.82 25.61
CA SER A 52 19.66 -46.96 24.91
C SER A 52 18.68 -46.36 25.91
N LYS A 53 18.23 -45.12 25.64
CA LYS A 53 17.21 -44.42 26.42
C LYS A 53 15.95 -44.33 25.57
N VAL A 54 14.79 -44.63 26.14
CA VAL A 54 13.51 -44.46 25.46
C VAL A 54 12.77 -43.29 26.11
N VAL A 55 12.29 -42.36 25.29
CA VAL A 55 11.50 -41.21 25.72
C VAL A 55 10.16 -41.23 25.01
N LYS A 56 9.07 -41.05 25.75
CA LYS A 56 7.73 -40.92 25.15
C LYS A 56 7.50 -39.47 24.71
N ASP A 57 7.37 -39.25 23.41
CA ASP A 57 6.91 -38.02 22.78
C ASP A 57 5.41 -38.12 22.44
N ASN A 58 4.69 -37.01 22.51
CA ASN A 58 3.24 -36.96 22.30
C ASN A 58 2.83 -36.94 20.81
N VAL A 59 3.76 -36.57 19.91
CA VAL A 59 3.56 -36.58 18.45
C VAL A 59 4.08 -37.88 17.87
N TRP A 60 5.31 -38.26 18.23
CA TRP A 60 6.04 -39.36 17.61
C TRP A 60 6.07 -40.67 18.39
N GLY A 61 5.43 -40.75 19.56
CA GLY A 61 5.36 -41.97 20.36
C GLY A 61 6.67 -42.29 21.08
N MET A 62 7.12 -43.55 21.05
CA MET A 62 8.35 -43.96 21.73
C MET A 62 9.57 -43.63 20.86
N VAL A 63 10.42 -42.71 21.34
CA VAL A 63 11.66 -42.30 20.69
C VAL A 63 12.83 -42.98 21.38
N GLU A 64 13.54 -43.83 20.64
CA GLU A 64 14.76 -44.49 21.11
C GLU A 64 15.98 -43.64 20.79
N LEU A 65 16.79 -43.35 21.80
CA LEU A 65 18.01 -42.56 21.70
C LEU A 65 19.21 -43.47 21.90
N ASP A 66 20.15 -43.41 20.96
CA ASP A 66 21.50 -43.94 21.20
C ASP A 66 22.24 -43.12 22.27
N ARG A 67 23.39 -43.65 22.71
CA ARG A 67 24.15 -43.03 23.80
C ARG A 67 24.66 -41.63 23.45
N SER A 68 25.13 -41.40 22.23
CA SER A 68 25.66 -40.11 21.80
C SER A 68 24.56 -39.06 21.72
N ALA A 69 23.40 -39.39 21.15
CA ALA A 69 22.21 -38.57 21.12
C ALA A 69 21.71 -38.26 22.54
N GLN A 70 21.70 -39.25 23.43
CA GLN A 70 21.35 -39.04 24.83
C GLN A 70 22.28 -38.03 25.50
N LEU A 71 23.61 -38.15 25.32
CA LEU A 71 24.58 -37.24 25.94
C LEU A 71 24.40 -35.80 25.47
N LEU A 72 24.08 -35.58 24.20
CA LEU A 72 23.73 -34.26 23.68
C LEU A 72 22.42 -33.76 24.30
N LEU A 73 21.37 -34.59 24.27
CA LEU A 73 20.06 -34.22 24.78
C LEU A 73 20.08 -33.87 26.27
N ASP A 74 20.83 -34.64 27.08
CA ASP A 74 20.97 -34.45 28.52
C ASP A 74 21.95 -33.29 28.86
N SER A 75 22.60 -32.66 27.88
CA SER A 75 23.51 -31.54 28.12
C SER A 75 22.78 -30.25 28.56
N PRO A 76 23.37 -29.42 29.43
CA PRO A 76 22.77 -28.16 29.84
C PRO A 76 22.43 -27.22 28.67
N VAL A 77 23.24 -27.23 27.62
CA VAL A 77 23.03 -26.46 26.37
C VAL A 77 21.67 -26.79 25.74
N VAL A 78 21.34 -28.08 25.63
CA VAL A 78 20.07 -28.56 25.05
C VAL A 78 18.95 -28.52 26.09
N GLN A 79 19.21 -28.86 27.35
CA GLN A 79 18.21 -28.85 28.43
C GLN A 79 17.63 -27.45 28.68
N ARG A 80 18.39 -26.37 28.44
CA ARG A 80 17.86 -25.01 28.57
C ARG A 80 16.64 -24.78 27.65
N LEU A 81 16.59 -25.44 26.48
CA LEU A 81 15.51 -25.30 25.50
C LEU A 81 14.14 -25.70 26.07
N ARG A 82 14.08 -26.41 27.21
CA ARG A 82 12.82 -26.70 27.92
C ARG A 82 12.09 -25.45 28.40
N ARG A 83 12.82 -24.35 28.59
CA ARG A 83 12.29 -23.07 29.09
C ARG A 83 12.14 -22.02 27.99
N ILE A 84 12.19 -22.47 26.73
CA ILE A 84 12.04 -21.64 25.54
C ILE A 84 10.86 -22.19 24.74
N ARG A 85 9.74 -21.48 24.70
CA ARG A 85 8.54 -21.91 23.97
C ARG A 85 8.77 -21.87 22.47
N GLN A 86 8.36 -22.93 21.77
CA GLN A 86 8.46 -23.08 20.31
C GLN A 86 7.81 -21.90 19.58
N LEU A 87 6.58 -21.59 19.99
CA LEU A 87 5.71 -20.58 19.38
C LEU A 87 5.76 -19.23 20.10
N GLY A 88 6.79 -18.99 20.91
CA GLY A 88 7.00 -17.74 21.63
C GLY A 88 5.78 -17.33 22.45
N LEU A 89 5.20 -16.17 22.13
CA LEU A 89 4.05 -15.60 22.84
C LEU A 89 2.69 -16.12 22.36
N THR A 90 2.66 -17.10 21.46
CA THR A 90 1.42 -17.70 20.94
C THR A 90 0.58 -18.36 22.05
N TYR A 91 1.18 -18.76 23.18
CA TYR A 91 0.43 -19.28 24.33
C TYR A 91 -0.60 -18.27 24.88
N LEU A 92 -0.38 -16.96 24.67
CA LEU A 92 -1.34 -15.90 25.00
C LEU A 92 -2.54 -15.85 24.03
N THR A 93 -2.51 -16.61 22.93
CA THR A 93 -3.64 -16.83 22.02
C THR A 93 -4.21 -18.24 22.21
N TYR A 94 -3.33 -19.25 22.18
CA TYR A 94 -3.63 -20.68 22.27
C TYR A 94 -3.07 -21.23 23.58
N PRO A 95 -3.87 -21.34 24.66
CA PRO A 95 -3.35 -21.65 25.99
C PRO A 95 -2.58 -22.96 26.11
N SER A 96 -2.80 -23.92 25.21
CA SER A 96 -2.09 -25.20 25.14
C SER A 96 -0.79 -25.17 24.33
N ALA A 97 -0.49 -24.06 23.65
CA ALA A 97 0.74 -23.87 22.87
C ALA A 97 1.96 -23.56 23.77
N GLU A 98 2.19 -24.41 24.77
CA GLU A 98 3.26 -24.28 25.75
C GLU A 98 4.46 -25.18 25.46
N HIS A 99 4.43 -25.92 24.35
CA HIS A 99 5.53 -26.82 23.97
C HIS A 99 6.82 -26.03 23.72
N SER A 100 7.93 -26.63 24.17
CA SER A 100 9.25 -26.02 24.15
C SER A 100 10.08 -26.45 22.95
N ARG A 101 11.10 -25.67 22.57
CA ARG A 101 12.10 -26.03 21.55
C ARG A 101 12.77 -27.39 21.83
N PHE A 102 12.90 -27.78 23.11
CA PHE A 102 13.45 -29.09 23.48
C PHE A 102 12.67 -30.28 22.90
N VAL A 103 11.33 -30.25 22.99
CA VAL A 103 10.50 -31.36 22.48
C VAL A 103 10.48 -31.36 20.96
N HIS A 104 10.63 -30.19 20.34
CA HIS A 104 10.80 -30.07 18.89
C HIS A 104 12.14 -30.70 18.42
N SER A 105 13.26 -30.41 19.07
CA SER A 105 14.56 -31.06 18.74
C SER A 105 14.51 -32.59 18.91
N LEU A 106 13.82 -33.08 19.95
CA LEU A 106 13.58 -34.53 20.11
C LEU A 106 12.69 -35.10 19.00
N GLY A 107 11.66 -34.36 18.60
CA GLY A 107 10.79 -34.73 17.50
C GLY A 107 11.51 -34.78 16.16
N MET A 108 12.34 -33.78 15.87
CA MET A 108 13.18 -33.76 14.68
C MET A 108 14.15 -34.96 14.65
N TYR A 109 14.76 -35.30 15.79
CA TYR A 109 15.55 -36.53 15.91
C TYR A 109 14.72 -37.77 15.53
N SER A 110 13.48 -37.88 16.04
CA SER A 110 12.59 -39.00 15.73
C SER A 110 12.26 -39.09 14.23
N VAL A 111 11.95 -37.95 13.59
CA VAL A 111 11.67 -37.88 12.16
C VAL A 111 12.88 -38.36 11.34
N ILE A 112 14.07 -37.82 11.63
CA ILE A 112 15.31 -38.25 10.95
C ILE A 112 15.58 -39.73 11.20
N HIS A 113 15.42 -40.21 12.43
CA HIS A 113 15.63 -41.62 12.77
C HIS A 113 14.72 -42.55 11.96
N GLN A 114 13.43 -42.24 11.87
CA GLN A 114 12.46 -43.02 11.09
C GLN A 114 12.77 -42.99 9.59
N LEU A 115 13.14 -41.82 9.06
CA LEU A 115 13.50 -41.69 7.65
C LEU A 115 14.78 -42.45 7.32
N LEU A 116 15.82 -42.36 8.14
CA LEU A 116 17.04 -43.15 7.98
C LEU A 116 16.77 -44.65 8.06
N ALA A 117 15.87 -45.09 8.94
CA ALA A 117 15.45 -46.49 9.01
C ALA A 117 14.75 -46.94 7.72
N SER A 118 13.87 -46.10 7.16
CA SER A 118 13.22 -46.35 5.87
C SER A 118 14.22 -46.42 4.71
N ILE A 119 15.15 -45.45 4.63
CA ILE A 119 16.20 -45.44 3.60
C ILE A 119 17.06 -46.70 3.68
N ARG A 120 17.48 -47.12 4.88
CA ARG A 120 18.25 -48.36 5.08
C ARG A 120 17.48 -49.60 4.63
N LYS A 121 16.18 -49.65 4.91
CA LYS A 121 15.31 -50.75 4.45
C LYS A 121 15.25 -50.80 2.93
N ASN A 122 15.00 -49.66 2.29
CA ASN A 122 14.93 -49.54 0.82
C ASN A 122 16.27 -49.91 0.16
N GLN A 123 17.40 -49.51 0.75
CA GLN A 123 18.73 -49.89 0.27
C GLN A 123 18.93 -51.41 0.30
N LYS A 124 18.60 -52.08 1.42
CA LYS A 124 18.72 -53.55 1.54
C LYS A 124 17.80 -54.29 0.56
N GLU A 125 16.57 -53.82 0.39
CA GLU A 125 15.63 -54.40 -0.59
C GLU A 125 16.11 -54.20 -2.04
N ALA A 126 16.75 -53.07 -2.33
CA ALA A 126 17.32 -52.80 -3.65
C ALA A 126 18.61 -53.58 -3.92
N GLU A 127 19.48 -53.78 -2.92
CA GLU A 127 20.68 -54.62 -3.03
C GLU A 127 20.34 -56.04 -3.50
N ALA A 128 19.20 -56.59 -3.03
CA ALA A 128 18.68 -57.87 -3.49
C ALA A 128 18.22 -57.86 -4.97
N ASN A 129 18.01 -56.68 -5.57
CA ASN A 129 17.48 -56.46 -6.91
C ASN A 129 18.43 -55.65 -7.83
N GLY A 130 19.75 -55.76 -7.62
CA GLY A 130 20.77 -55.12 -8.47
C GLY A 130 21.18 -53.70 -8.05
N GLY A 131 20.76 -53.24 -6.86
CA GLY A 131 21.26 -52.03 -6.21
C GLY A 131 20.85 -50.71 -6.86
N ARG A 132 19.73 -50.70 -7.61
CA ARG A 132 19.27 -49.53 -8.37
C ARG A 132 17.82 -49.17 -8.07
N MET A 133 17.53 -47.87 -8.09
CA MET A 133 16.17 -47.31 -8.11
C MET A 133 16.00 -46.51 -9.39
N HIS A 134 15.06 -46.93 -10.25
CA HIS A 134 14.74 -46.22 -11.49
C HIS A 134 15.97 -45.88 -12.35
N GLY A 135 16.94 -46.80 -12.43
CA GLY A 135 18.18 -46.62 -13.21
C GLY A 135 19.34 -45.97 -12.46
N TYR A 136 19.13 -45.41 -11.27
CA TYR A 136 20.18 -44.79 -10.45
C TYR A 136 20.67 -45.73 -9.34
N HIS A 137 21.97 -45.68 -9.02
CA HIS A 137 22.52 -46.45 -7.91
C HIS A 137 22.22 -45.78 -6.57
N TYR A 138 22.01 -46.57 -5.53
CA TYR A 138 21.91 -46.03 -4.17
C TYR A 138 23.25 -45.47 -3.69
N TRP A 139 23.20 -44.38 -2.94
CA TRP A 139 24.33 -43.91 -2.16
C TRP A 139 24.39 -44.66 -0.82
N PRO A 140 25.54 -45.25 -0.44
CA PRO A 140 25.62 -46.02 0.80
C PRO A 140 25.42 -45.12 2.02
N LEU A 141 24.42 -45.42 2.85
CA LEU A 141 24.18 -44.68 4.08
C LEU A 141 25.12 -45.18 5.18
N THR A 142 26.19 -44.42 5.44
CA THR A 142 27.18 -44.76 6.47
C THR A 142 26.65 -44.53 7.88
N SER A 143 27.23 -45.22 8.86
CA SER A 143 26.93 -44.99 10.28
C SER A 143 27.31 -43.56 10.70
N ASP A 144 28.37 -43.02 10.12
CA ASP A 144 28.85 -41.68 10.45
C ASP A 144 27.89 -40.60 9.96
N LEU A 145 27.47 -40.65 8.68
CA LEU A 145 26.50 -39.71 8.13
C LEU A 145 25.16 -39.78 8.88
N SER A 146 24.72 -41.00 9.22
CA SER A 146 23.50 -41.19 10.02
C SER A 146 23.60 -40.49 11.37
N THR A 147 24.74 -40.63 12.05
CA THR A 147 24.99 -39.99 13.35
C THR A 147 25.08 -38.47 13.21
N ASP A 148 25.71 -37.97 12.16
CA ASP A 148 25.82 -36.53 11.90
C ASP A 148 24.44 -35.89 11.71
N LEU A 149 23.55 -36.53 10.93
CA LEU A 149 22.17 -36.08 10.72
C LEU A 149 21.35 -36.08 12.02
N LEU A 150 21.47 -37.13 12.83
CA LEU A 150 20.78 -37.23 14.11
C LEU A 150 21.27 -36.18 15.12
N HIS A 151 22.58 -35.94 15.16
CA HIS A 151 23.15 -34.90 16.03
C HIS A 151 22.79 -33.49 15.54
N ALA A 152 22.79 -33.26 14.23
CA ALA A 152 22.32 -32.00 13.66
C ALA A 152 20.86 -31.73 14.04
N ALA A 153 19.99 -32.75 13.99
CA ALA A 153 18.59 -32.62 14.40
C ALA A 153 18.43 -32.16 15.86
N ILE A 154 19.25 -32.68 16.78
CA ILE A 154 19.24 -32.25 18.20
C ILE A 154 19.78 -30.82 18.34
N LEU A 155 20.80 -30.45 17.56
CA LEU A 155 21.58 -29.24 17.77
C LEU A 155 21.15 -28.03 16.94
N HIS A 156 20.30 -28.20 15.92
CA HIS A 156 19.96 -27.12 14.99
C HIS A 156 19.36 -25.88 15.69
N ASP A 157 18.53 -26.12 16.71
CA ASP A 157 17.73 -25.10 17.39
C ASP A 157 18.36 -24.59 18.70
N ILE A 158 19.58 -25.03 19.04
CA ILE A 158 20.22 -24.64 20.31
C ILE A 158 20.57 -23.15 20.38
N GLY A 159 20.56 -22.41 19.27
CA GLY A 159 20.79 -20.98 19.24
C GLY A 159 19.56 -20.11 19.53
N HIS A 160 18.37 -20.69 19.68
CA HIS A 160 17.15 -19.92 19.94
C HIS A 160 17.18 -19.20 21.30
N MET A 161 16.83 -17.92 21.30
CA MET A 161 16.66 -17.10 22.51
C MET A 161 15.25 -17.27 23.10
N PRO A 162 14.98 -16.76 24.32
CA PRO A 162 13.64 -16.71 24.89
C PRO A 162 12.59 -16.22 23.89
N PHE A 163 11.40 -16.82 23.90
CA PHE A 163 10.32 -16.59 22.94
C PHE A 163 10.68 -16.83 21.45
N SER A 164 11.74 -17.59 21.16
CA SER A 164 12.11 -18.07 19.82
C SER A 164 12.22 -16.95 18.78
N HIS A 165 11.51 -17.03 17.65
CA HIS A 165 11.59 -16.06 16.56
C HIS A 165 11.14 -14.65 16.94
N ALA A 166 10.35 -14.48 18.00
CA ALA A 166 9.90 -13.16 18.42
C ALA A 166 11.07 -12.29 18.90
N THR A 167 11.96 -12.86 19.71
CA THR A 167 13.17 -12.18 20.19
C THR A 167 14.21 -12.05 19.09
N GLU A 168 14.42 -13.10 18.30
CA GLU A 168 15.32 -13.05 17.14
C GLU A 168 14.96 -11.88 16.21
N ARG A 169 13.69 -11.75 15.84
CA ARG A 169 13.22 -10.64 15.01
C ARG A 169 13.54 -9.30 15.65
N ALA A 170 13.14 -9.11 16.91
CA ALA A 170 13.37 -7.85 17.62
C ALA A 170 14.85 -7.44 17.68
N VAL A 171 15.72 -8.41 17.96
CA VAL A 171 17.18 -8.21 18.00
C VAL A 171 17.73 -7.86 16.61
N THR A 172 17.28 -8.54 15.56
CA THR A 172 17.72 -8.24 14.18
C THR A 172 17.19 -6.91 13.65
N THR A 173 15.95 -6.53 13.96
CA THR A 173 15.35 -5.24 13.57
C THR A 173 16.07 -4.06 14.22
N HIS A 174 16.67 -4.27 15.40
CA HIS A 174 17.40 -3.25 16.15
C HIS A 174 18.88 -3.64 16.34
N SER A 175 19.51 -4.22 15.32
CA SER A 175 20.82 -4.86 15.41
C SER A 175 21.92 -3.98 16.01
N THR A 176 21.86 -2.66 15.80
CA THR A 176 22.84 -1.69 16.31
C THR A 176 22.84 -1.54 17.84
N GLN A 177 21.76 -1.99 18.50
CA GLN A 177 21.60 -1.90 19.97
C GLN A 177 22.02 -3.18 20.69
N PHE A 178 22.29 -4.25 19.94
CA PHE A 178 22.61 -5.57 20.47
C PHE A 178 24.00 -6.02 20.02
N LYS A 179 24.65 -6.83 20.85
CA LYS A 179 25.99 -7.35 20.57
C LYS A 179 26.10 -8.84 20.87
N VAL A 180 26.87 -9.55 20.05
CA VAL A 180 27.24 -10.94 20.30
C VAL A 180 28.58 -10.94 21.05
N GLY A 181 28.51 -10.91 22.38
CA GLY A 181 29.68 -10.63 23.20
C GLY A 181 30.21 -9.22 22.92
N PRO A 182 31.47 -9.05 22.51
CA PRO A 182 32.04 -7.73 22.19
C PRO A 182 31.77 -7.26 20.76
N ALA A 183 31.38 -8.15 19.84
CA ALA A 183 31.11 -7.83 18.44
C ALA A 183 29.69 -7.30 18.23
N SER A 184 29.53 -6.41 17.25
CA SER A 184 28.19 -6.10 16.71
C SER A 184 27.59 -7.33 16.02
N ILE A 185 26.26 -7.34 15.87
CA ILE A 185 25.58 -8.42 15.14
C ILE A 185 26.05 -8.47 13.69
N ASP A 186 26.21 -7.31 13.03
CA ASP A 186 26.62 -7.25 11.63
C ASP A 186 28.04 -7.81 11.44
N GLU A 187 29.01 -7.44 12.29
CA GLU A 187 30.36 -8.02 12.27
C GLU A 187 30.34 -9.53 12.47
N PHE A 188 29.51 -10.03 13.39
CA PHE A 188 29.37 -11.46 13.66
C PHE A 188 28.79 -12.21 12.45
N MET A 189 27.74 -11.67 11.81
CA MET A 189 27.07 -12.30 10.67
C MET A 189 27.90 -12.23 9.38
N ILE A 190 28.59 -11.11 9.13
CA ILE A 190 29.45 -10.92 7.94
C ILE A 190 30.55 -11.99 7.85
N GLU A 191 31.14 -12.40 8.97
CA GLU A 191 32.18 -13.45 8.96
C GLU A 191 31.66 -14.80 8.42
N ILE A 192 30.36 -15.09 8.60
CA ILE A 192 29.69 -16.27 8.02
C ILE A 192 29.42 -16.02 6.53
N GLU A 193 28.81 -14.88 6.20
CA GLU A 193 28.42 -14.56 4.82
C GLU A 193 29.62 -14.54 3.86
N VAL A 194 30.72 -13.93 4.26
CA VAL A 194 31.96 -13.85 3.46
C VAL A 194 32.55 -15.23 3.17
N ARG A 195 32.42 -16.20 4.10
CA ARG A 195 32.99 -17.55 3.93
C ARG A 195 32.09 -18.50 3.16
N PHE A 196 30.78 -18.41 3.37
CA PHE A 196 29.84 -19.40 2.86
C PHE A 196 28.94 -18.86 1.73
N GLY A 197 28.98 -17.56 1.45
CA GLY A 197 28.07 -16.90 0.49
C GLY A 197 26.59 -17.04 0.91
N LYS A 198 26.34 -17.22 2.21
CA LYS A 198 25.03 -17.46 2.80
C LYS A 198 24.81 -16.55 3.99
N ASN A 199 23.58 -16.08 4.14
CA ASN A 199 23.14 -15.31 5.30
C ASN A 199 22.16 -16.16 6.12
N PRO A 200 22.63 -16.98 7.09
CA PRO A 200 21.75 -17.78 7.93
C PRO A 200 20.94 -16.89 8.88
N LYS A 201 19.93 -17.48 9.53
CA LYS A 201 19.23 -16.79 10.62
C LYS A 201 20.17 -16.59 11.82
N LEU A 202 19.88 -15.59 12.67
CA LEU A 202 20.71 -15.32 13.85
C LEU A 202 20.72 -16.52 14.81
N ALA A 203 19.59 -17.20 15.01
CA ALA A 203 19.52 -18.40 15.82
C ALA A 203 20.39 -19.54 15.25
N GLU A 204 20.43 -19.73 13.93
CA GLU A 204 21.30 -20.72 13.28
C GLU A 204 22.78 -20.36 13.45
N ALA A 205 23.12 -19.07 13.31
CA ALA A 205 24.46 -18.55 13.54
C ALA A 205 24.91 -18.73 15.01
N LEU A 206 24.01 -18.53 15.98
CA LEU A 206 24.27 -18.80 17.39
C LEU A 206 24.43 -20.30 17.67
N SER A 207 23.63 -21.17 17.03
CA SER A 207 23.85 -22.62 17.09
C SER A 207 25.26 -22.96 16.61
N LEU A 208 25.71 -22.35 15.51
CA LEU A 208 27.05 -22.50 14.96
C LEU A 208 28.13 -22.04 15.95
N LEU A 209 27.97 -20.86 16.56
CA LEU A 209 28.89 -20.33 17.57
C LEU A 209 29.02 -21.27 18.77
N VAL A 210 27.90 -21.82 19.25
CA VAL A 210 27.87 -22.77 20.37
C VAL A 210 28.61 -24.05 20.01
N VAL A 211 28.28 -24.70 18.89
CA VAL A 211 28.90 -25.99 18.53
C VAL A 211 30.38 -25.87 18.17
N LEU A 212 30.80 -24.71 17.62
CA LEU A 212 32.19 -24.43 17.28
C LEU A 212 32.99 -23.85 18.44
N SER A 213 32.40 -23.64 19.63
CA SER A 213 33.16 -23.19 20.79
C SER A 213 34.16 -24.25 21.29
N PRO A 214 35.37 -23.85 21.75
CA PRO A 214 36.39 -24.81 22.22
C PRO A 214 35.88 -25.75 23.31
N ARG A 215 35.08 -25.23 24.26
CA ARG A 215 34.50 -26.02 25.35
C ARG A 215 33.49 -27.05 24.82
N PHE A 216 32.61 -26.68 23.88
CA PHE A 216 31.65 -27.63 23.31
C PHE A 216 32.33 -28.67 22.41
N GLN A 217 33.32 -28.26 21.60
CA GLN A 217 34.11 -29.19 20.79
C GLN A 217 34.84 -30.22 21.68
N ARG A 218 35.37 -29.80 22.83
CA ARG A 218 35.98 -30.71 23.83
C ARG A 218 34.96 -31.71 24.37
N PHE A 219 33.77 -31.25 24.75
CA PHE A 219 32.68 -32.13 25.19
C PHE A 219 32.26 -33.12 24.10
N TYR A 220 32.05 -32.63 22.88
CA TYR A 220 31.61 -33.46 21.76
C TYR A 220 32.64 -34.53 21.40
N SER A 221 33.89 -34.13 21.20
CA SER A 221 34.97 -35.04 20.77
C SER A 221 35.41 -36.02 21.86
N LYS A 222 35.28 -35.69 23.15
CA LYS A 222 35.79 -36.55 24.23
C LYS A 222 34.71 -37.29 25.02
N ALA A 223 33.47 -36.82 25.04
CA ALA A 223 32.37 -37.45 25.77
C ALA A 223 31.29 -38.02 24.83
N VAL A 224 30.84 -37.23 23.84
CA VAL A 224 29.73 -37.63 22.94
C VAL A 224 30.19 -38.65 21.91
N ARG A 225 31.32 -38.39 21.25
CA ARG A 225 31.85 -39.23 20.16
C ARG A 225 33.38 -39.44 20.28
N PRO A 226 33.85 -40.10 21.36
CA PRO A 226 35.28 -40.28 21.66
C PRO A 226 36.04 -41.14 20.66
N GLU A 227 35.35 -42.06 19.98
CA GLU A 227 35.94 -42.97 19.00
C GLU A 227 36.05 -42.34 17.59
N GLY A 228 35.72 -41.05 17.45
CA GLY A 228 35.56 -40.39 16.17
C GLY A 228 36.66 -39.44 15.74
N HIS A 229 36.67 -39.09 14.45
CA HIS A 229 37.54 -38.04 13.89
C HIS A 229 37.17 -36.66 14.45
N SER A 230 38.16 -35.79 14.66
CA SER A 230 37.97 -34.40 15.13
C SER A 230 37.02 -33.59 14.25
N ASN A 231 36.86 -33.98 12.98
CA ASN A 231 36.07 -33.23 12.00
C ASN A 231 34.55 -33.48 12.07
N PHE A 232 34.07 -34.41 12.90
CA PHE A 232 32.63 -34.72 12.96
C PHE A 232 31.77 -33.55 13.42
N ILE A 233 32.27 -32.70 14.33
CA ILE A 233 31.50 -31.53 14.76
C ILE A 233 31.34 -30.52 13.63
N TYR A 234 32.34 -30.36 12.76
CA TYR A 234 32.24 -29.50 11.59
C TYR A 234 31.25 -30.04 10.56
N ARG A 235 31.16 -31.37 10.41
CA ARG A 235 30.13 -32.02 9.57
C ARG A 235 28.71 -31.73 10.09
N VAL A 236 28.50 -31.83 11.41
CA VAL A 236 27.24 -31.46 12.06
C VAL A 236 26.93 -29.97 11.90
N ALA A 237 27.92 -29.11 12.14
CA ALA A 237 27.80 -27.66 11.97
C ALA A 237 27.43 -27.26 10.53
N SER A 238 27.98 -27.93 9.51
CA SER A 238 27.57 -27.74 8.10
C SER A 238 26.07 -27.98 7.93
N LEU A 239 25.54 -29.07 8.48
CA LEU A 239 24.13 -29.43 8.35
C LEU A 239 23.20 -28.40 9.01
N ILE A 240 23.59 -27.82 10.14
CA ILE A 240 22.81 -26.79 10.86
C ILE A 240 22.55 -25.56 9.97
N ILE A 241 23.52 -25.16 9.15
CA ILE A 241 23.39 -24.01 8.22
C ILE A 241 23.03 -24.44 6.78
N GLY A 242 22.51 -25.66 6.63
CA GLY A 242 22.05 -26.21 5.35
C GLY A 242 23.18 -26.38 4.32
N LEU A 243 24.40 -26.67 4.77
CA LEU A 243 25.53 -27.04 3.92
C LEU A 243 25.78 -28.55 3.98
N PRO A 244 26.23 -29.17 2.88
CA PRO A 244 26.50 -30.59 2.91
C PRO A 244 27.77 -30.89 3.72
N PRO A 245 27.82 -32.04 4.43
CA PRO A 245 28.99 -32.44 5.23
C PRO A 245 30.26 -32.61 4.39
N THR A 246 30.11 -33.10 3.16
CA THR A 246 31.16 -33.19 2.12
C THR A 246 30.62 -32.71 0.78
N VAL A 247 31.50 -32.50 -0.20
CA VAL A 247 31.15 -31.89 -1.50
C VAL A 247 30.20 -32.78 -2.33
N ASP A 248 30.30 -34.09 -2.14
CA ASP A 248 29.49 -35.14 -2.75
C ASP A 248 28.22 -35.48 -1.95
N GLU A 249 28.13 -35.19 -0.65
CA GLU A 249 26.96 -35.47 0.21
C GLU A 249 25.86 -34.39 0.15
N ARG A 250 25.55 -33.87 -1.05
CA ARG A 250 24.65 -32.71 -1.24
C ARG A 250 23.27 -32.87 -0.58
N GLY A 251 22.63 -34.02 -0.77
CA GLY A 251 21.30 -34.31 -0.26
C GLY A 251 21.19 -34.45 1.26
N ALA A 252 22.30 -34.52 2.00
CA ALA A 252 22.27 -34.66 3.47
C ALA A 252 21.64 -33.42 4.14
N ALA A 253 22.03 -32.23 3.69
CA ALA A 253 21.54 -30.97 4.24
C ALA A 253 20.03 -30.80 4.03
N GLU A 254 19.50 -31.36 2.93
CA GLU A 254 18.08 -31.28 2.59
C GLU A 254 17.19 -31.99 3.62
N LEU A 255 17.72 -32.94 4.39
CA LEU A 255 16.95 -33.56 5.47
C LEU A 255 16.76 -32.66 6.69
N ILE A 256 17.71 -31.77 6.95
CA ILE A 256 17.72 -30.91 8.13
C ILE A 256 17.05 -29.58 7.81
N SER A 257 17.44 -28.97 6.71
CA SER A 257 16.97 -27.64 6.29
C SER A 257 16.90 -27.57 4.77
N ALA A 258 15.76 -27.99 4.21
CA ALA A 258 15.43 -27.88 2.79
C ALA A 258 14.34 -26.83 2.54
N THR A 259 14.28 -26.39 1.29
CA THR A 259 13.26 -25.46 0.83
C THR A 259 11.87 -26.09 0.72
N ALA A 260 11.80 -27.35 0.28
CA ALA A 260 10.55 -28.07 0.03
C ALA A 260 10.09 -28.89 1.26
N ILE A 261 10.89 -29.90 1.66
CA ILE A 261 10.58 -30.82 2.76
C ILE A 261 11.85 -31.09 3.56
N ASP A 262 11.78 -30.90 4.88
CA ASP A 262 12.79 -31.32 5.84
C ASP A 262 12.15 -31.81 7.13
N ALA A 263 12.95 -32.43 7.99
CA ALA A 263 12.48 -32.94 9.26
C ALA A 263 11.99 -31.85 10.22
N ASP A 264 12.51 -30.63 10.13
CA ASP A 264 12.05 -29.47 10.90
C ASP A 264 10.56 -29.18 10.60
N LYS A 265 10.20 -29.00 9.32
CA LYS A 265 8.82 -28.79 8.88
C LYS A 265 7.89 -29.93 9.27
N ILE A 266 8.36 -31.16 9.12
CA ILE A 266 7.58 -32.35 9.46
C ILE A 266 7.22 -32.36 10.95
N ASP A 267 8.18 -32.05 11.84
CA ASP A 267 7.89 -31.99 13.28
C ASP A 267 7.01 -30.80 13.63
N TYR A 268 7.44 -29.56 13.29
CA TYR A 268 6.75 -28.38 13.81
C TYR A 268 5.31 -28.33 13.30
N ILE A 269 5.02 -28.73 12.05
CA ILE A 269 3.65 -28.65 11.53
C ILE A 269 2.71 -29.54 12.34
N ASN A 270 3.08 -30.80 12.61
CA ASN A 270 2.26 -31.70 13.41
C ASN A 270 2.18 -31.24 14.86
N ARG A 271 3.33 -30.87 15.44
CA ARG A 271 3.44 -30.50 16.85
C ARG A 271 2.67 -29.23 17.15
N ASP A 272 2.82 -28.20 16.32
CA ASP A 272 2.11 -26.94 16.45
C ASP A 272 0.62 -27.13 16.19
N ALA A 273 0.23 -27.91 15.19
CA ALA A 273 -1.16 -28.23 14.93
C ALA A 273 -1.82 -28.92 16.13
N GLN A 274 -1.18 -29.95 16.69
CA GLN A 274 -1.67 -30.66 17.87
C GLN A 274 -1.72 -29.74 19.10
N ALA A 275 -0.67 -28.98 19.37
CA ALA A 275 -0.59 -28.09 20.53
C ALA A 275 -1.59 -26.92 20.45
N CYS A 276 -1.89 -26.42 19.26
CA CYS A 276 -2.88 -25.36 19.04
C CYS A 276 -4.31 -25.90 18.82
N GLY A 277 -4.52 -27.21 18.73
CA GLY A 277 -5.81 -27.82 18.41
C GLY A 277 -6.30 -27.50 17.00
N ILE A 278 -5.40 -27.29 16.05
CA ILE A 278 -5.72 -27.05 14.64
C ILE A 278 -5.81 -28.42 13.95
N PRO A 279 -6.95 -28.78 13.32
CA PRO A 279 -7.15 -30.07 12.69
C PRO A 279 -6.45 -30.12 11.34
N VAL A 280 -5.13 -30.24 11.39
CA VAL A 280 -4.23 -30.38 10.25
C VAL A 280 -3.38 -31.60 10.52
N GLY A 281 -3.30 -32.50 9.55
CA GLY A 281 -2.50 -33.71 9.60
C GLY A 281 -1.93 -33.96 8.23
N ILE A 282 -0.70 -34.50 8.19
CA ILE A 282 0.00 -34.82 6.95
C ILE A 282 0.44 -36.28 7.07
N ASP A 283 0.19 -37.07 6.03
CA ASP A 283 0.67 -38.45 5.98
C ASP A 283 2.13 -38.52 5.53
N PHE A 284 3.03 -38.31 6.50
CA PHE A 284 4.47 -38.36 6.26
C PHE A 284 5.02 -39.77 6.04
N ALA A 285 4.28 -40.82 6.44
CA ALA A 285 4.73 -42.20 6.18
C ALA A 285 4.83 -42.45 4.67
N ARG A 286 3.92 -41.87 3.89
CA ARG A 286 3.93 -41.92 2.42
C ARG A 286 5.16 -41.25 1.80
N LEU A 287 5.67 -40.19 2.42
CA LEU A 287 6.93 -39.56 2.03
C LEU A 287 8.12 -40.51 2.23
N PHE A 288 8.13 -41.25 3.35
CA PHE A 288 9.28 -42.07 3.74
C PHE A 288 9.35 -43.41 3.00
N LEU A 289 8.22 -43.98 2.61
CA LEU A 289 8.10 -45.35 2.09
C LEU A 289 9.04 -45.71 0.93
N ARG A 290 9.44 -44.74 0.09
CA ARG A 290 10.39 -44.96 -1.03
C ARG A 290 11.37 -43.80 -1.23
N SER A 291 11.59 -43.01 -0.18
CA SER A 291 12.67 -42.02 -0.21
C SER A 291 14.02 -42.73 -0.16
N ALA A 292 15.01 -42.17 -0.86
CA ALA A 292 16.34 -42.75 -0.95
C ALA A 292 17.40 -41.68 -1.20
N PHE A 293 18.64 -41.99 -0.83
CA PHE A 293 19.80 -41.28 -1.33
C PHE A 293 20.31 -41.98 -2.59
N LEU A 294 20.37 -41.24 -3.70
CA LEU A 294 20.84 -41.76 -4.99
C LEU A 294 22.14 -41.10 -5.43
N ARG A 295 22.96 -41.85 -6.14
CA ARG A 295 24.11 -41.38 -6.92
C ARG A 295 23.59 -40.75 -8.21
N VAL A 296 23.78 -39.44 -8.34
CA VAL A 296 23.40 -38.71 -9.55
C VAL A 296 24.65 -38.16 -10.23
N PRO A 297 24.90 -38.51 -11.52
CA PRO A 297 26.01 -37.98 -12.28
C PRO A 297 25.91 -36.47 -12.46
N ARG A 298 27.05 -35.79 -12.44
CA ARG A 298 27.18 -34.34 -12.65
C ARG A 298 26.47 -33.86 -13.90
N SER A 299 26.63 -34.56 -15.02
CA SER A 299 26.01 -34.20 -16.30
C SER A 299 24.48 -34.18 -16.24
N LYS A 300 23.85 -34.98 -15.38
CA LYS A 300 22.40 -34.99 -15.17
C LYS A 300 21.98 -33.84 -14.26
N LEU A 301 22.73 -33.58 -13.19
CA LEU A 301 22.47 -32.43 -12.30
C LEU A 301 22.64 -31.09 -13.00
N GLU A 302 23.67 -30.94 -13.84
CA GLU A 302 23.91 -29.73 -14.64
C GLU A 302 22.74 -29.48 -15.62
N ARG A 303 22.21 -30.54 -16.25
CA ARG A 303 21.04 -30.44 -17.14
C ARG A 303 19.77 -30.02 -16.39
N LEU A 304 19.58 -30.50 -15.16
CA LEU A 304 18.36 -30.22 -14.38
C LEU A 304 18.41 -28.86 -13.69
N THR A 305 19.56 -28.50 -13.11
CA THR A 305 19.70 -27.31 -12.25
C THR A 305 20.30 -26.11 -12.96
N GLY A 306 20.91 -26.30 -14.13
CA GLY A 306 21.67 -25.26 -14.84
C GLY A 306 22.98 -24.85 -14.15
N GLN A 307 23.35 -25.47 -13.02
CA GLN A 307 24.55 -25.13 -12.26
C GLN A 307 25.74 -25.99 -12.69
N SER A 308 26.71 -25.37 -13.35
CA SER A 308 27.97 -26.02 -13.77
C SER A 308 28.94 -26.17 -12.59
N GLY A 309 29.58 -27.34 -12.46
CA GLY A 309 30.62 -27.58 -11.46
C GLY A 309 30.26 -28.61 -10.37
N GLY A 310 31.28 -29.14 -9.70
CA GLY A 310 31.12 -30.13 -8.62
C GLY A 310 31.76 -31.49 -8.91
N PRO A 311 31.55 -32.47 -8.01
CA PRO A 311 32.12 -33.81 -8.13
C PRO A 311 31.44 -34.58 -9.27
N GLU A 312 32.07 -35.65 -9.76
CA GLU A 312 31.54 -36.47 -10.88
C GLU A 312 30.19 -37.11 -10.56
N GLU A 313 30.00 -37.54 -9.32
CA GLU A 313 28.72 -37.99 -8.77
C GLU A 313 28.40 -37.23 -7.49
N SER A 314 27.12 -36.99 -7.22
CA SER A 314 26.65 -36.46 -5.94
C SER A 314 25.54 -37.32 -5.36
N MET A 315 25.50 -37.41 -4.03
CA MET A 315 24.37 -37.92 -3.26
C MET A 315 23.25 -36.90 -3.29
N ILE A 316 22.06 -37.31 -3.73
CA ILE A 316 20.85 -36.48 -3.73
C ILE A 316 19.75 -37.21 -2.97
N LEU A 317 19.00 -36.47 -2.16
CA LEU A 317 17.78 -36.97 -1.56
C LEU A 317 16.67 -36.98 -2.61
N ILE A 318 16.09 -38.15 -2.85
CA ILE A 318 14.96 -38.28 -3.76
C ILE A 318 13.71 -38.67 -2.97
N VAL A 319 12.65 -37.90 -3.20
CA VAL A 319 11.29 -38.24 -2.78
C VAL A 319 10.61 -38.96 -3.93
N ASN A 320 9.95 -40.08 -3.64
CA ASN A 320 9.19 -40.81 -4.66
C ASN A 320 8.01 -39.98 -5.16
N ALA A 321 7.75 -40.00 -6.47
CA ALA A 321 6.63 -39.32 -7.13
C ALA A 321 5.26 -39.63 -6.51
N SER A 322 5.06 -40.85 -5.97
CA SER A 322 3.81 -41.19 -5.28
C SER A 322 3.61 -40.48 -3.93
N GLY A 323 4.63 -39.77 -3.41
CA GLY A 323 4.58 -38.94 -2.21
C GLY A 323 4.39 -37.45 -2.51
N VAL A 324 4.19 -37.07 -3.78
CA VAL A 324 3.96 -35.67 -4.18
C VAL A 324 2.67 -35.11 -3.57
N ASP A 325 1.62 -35.92 -3.40
CA ASP A 325 0.37 -35.49 -2.73
C ASP A 325 0.64 -34.97 -1.29
N THR A 326 1.61 -35.59 -0.59
CA THR A 326 2.02 -35.17 0.77
C THR A 326 2.66 -33.76 0.77
N LEU A 327 3.27 -33.32 -0.34
CA LEU A 327 3.76 -31.95 -0.49
C LEU A 327 2.60 -30.94 -0.50
N GLU A 328 1.48 -31.29 -1.11
CA GLU A 328 0.28 -30.45 -1.15
C GLU A 328 -0.37 -30.37 0.23
N GLU A 329 -0.49 -31.50 0.91
CA GLU A 329 -0.92 -31.55 2.32
C GLU A 329 -0.04 -30.65 3.18
N LEU A 330 1.28 -30.73 3.02
CA LEU A 330 2.24 -29.87 3.75
C LEU A 330 2.04 -28.39 3.44
N ALA A 331 1.84 -28.03 2.18
CA ALA A 331 1.61 -26.65 1.78
C ALA A 331 0.29 -26.10 2.36
N HIS A 332 -0.80 -26.89 2.31
CA HIS A 332 -2.09 -26.53 2.89
C HIS A 332 -2.03 -26.43 4.42
N ALA A 333 -1.34 -27.37 5.06
CA ALA A 333 -1.12 -27.42 6.49
C ALA A 333 -0.36 -26.18 6.97
N ARG A 334 0.77 -25.89 6.33
CA ARG A 334 1.59 -24.71 6.61
C ARG A 334 0.78 -23.44 6.40
N THR A 335 0.09 -23.30 5.28
CA THR A 335 -0.79 -22.15 5.01
C THR A 335 -1.86 -21.99 6.09
N SER A 336 -2.45 -23.09 6.57
CA SER A 336 -3.44 -23.07 7.65
C SER A 336 -2.84 -22.60 8.98
N LEU A 337 -1.65 -23.09 9.35
CA LEU A 337 -0.93 -22.68 10.56
C LEU A 337 -0.48 -21.21 10.50
N TYR A 338 0.07 -20.75 9.37
CA TYR A 338 0.41 -19.34 9.18
C TYR A 338 -0.82 -18.44 9.36
N ASN A 339 -1.94 -18.81 8.75
CA ASN A 339 -3.16 -18.02 8.82
C ASN A 339 -3.80 -18.00 10.22
N ARG A 340 -3.82 -19.14 10.91
CA ARG A 340 -4.57 -19.30 12.16
C ARG A 340 -3.69 -19.02 13.38
N VAL A 341 -2.43 -19.42 13.34
CA VAL A 341 -1.52 -19.44 14.49
C VAL A 341 -0.47 -18.34 14.38
N TYR A 342 0.43 -18.41 13.40
CA TYR A 342 1.62 -17.54 13.35
C TYR A 342 1.28 -16.06 13.06
N LEU A 343 0.28 -15.81 12.20
CA LEU A 343 -0.19 -14.46 11.88
C LEU A 343 -1.43 -14.05 12.69
N HIS A 344 -1.77 -14.79 13.74
CA HIS A 344 -2.91 -14.45 14.58
C HIS A 344 -2.70 -13.09 15.25
N GLN A 345 -3.65 -12.16 15.09
CA GLN A 345 -3.46 -10.78 15.56
C GLN A 345 -3.08 -10.64 17.04
N VAL A 346 -3.55 -11.53 17.92
CA VAL A 346 -3.22 -11.49 19.36
C VAL A 346 -1.76 -11.88 19.59
N THR A 347 -1.27 -12.90 18.88
CA THR A 347 0.14 -13.29 18.88
C THR A 347 0.99 -12.13 18.37
N LEU A 348 0.62 -11.54 17.24
CA LEU A 348 1.32 -10.38 16.67
C LEU A 348 1.37 -9.18 17.63
N CYS A 349 0.27 -8.88 18.33
CA CYS A 349 0.24 -7.82 19.34
C CYS A 349 1.19 -8.11 20.51
N ALA A 350 1.25 -9.36 20.97
CA ALA A 350 2.16 -9.74 22.05
C ALA A 350 3.62 -9.66 21.59
N GLU A 351 3.95 -10.17 20.41
CA GLU A 351 5.30 -10.06 19.86
C GLU A 351 5.73 -8.60 19.68
N ALA A 352 4.83 -7.71 19.25
CA ALA A 352 5.13 -6.28 19.12
C ALA A 352 5.42 -5.61 20.48
N LEU A 353 4.75 -6.03 21.57
CA LEU A 353 5.09 -5.57 22.92
C LEU A 353 6.47 -6.06 23.35
N LEU A 354 6.80 -7.33 23.05
CA LEU A 354 8.12 -7.89 23.35
C LEU A 354 9.22 -7.15 22.59
N GLU A 355 9.00 -6.91 21.29
CA GLU A 355 9.93 -6.19 20.42
C GLU A 355 10.23 -4.79 20.94
N ARG A 356 9.20 -4.02 21.32
CA ARG A 356 9.38 -2.70 21.93
C ARG A 356 10.06 -2.74 23.30
N GLY A 357 9.77 -3.75 24.11
CA GLY A 357 10.44 -3.92 25.39
C GLY A 357 11.92 -4.27 25.22
N LEU A 358 12.25 -5.18 24.28
CA LEU A 358 13.62 -5.53 23.94
C LEU A 358 14.39 -4.33 23.37
N HIS A 359 13.78 -3.55 22.47
CA HIS A 359 14.35 -2.29 22.00
C HIS A 359 14.74 -1.38 23.16
N GLY A 360 13.82 -1.17 24.12
CA GLY A 360 14.10 -0.38 25.31
C GLY A 360 15.21 -0.94 26.21
N LEU A 361 15.29 -2.27 26.38
CA LEU A 361 16.39 -2.92 27.10
C LEU A 361 17.74 -2.70 26.38
N GLY A 362 17.73 -2.78 25.05
CA GLY A 362 18.89 -2.54 24.19
C GLY A 362 19.39 -1.09 24.29
N THR A 363 18.51 -0.10 24.10
CA THR A 363 18.85 1.32 24.20
C THR A 363 19.41 1.73 25.56
N ASN A 364 18.92 1.09 26.63
CA ASN A 364 19.35 1.39 28.00
C ASN A 364 20.62 0.64 28.41
N GLY A 365 21.19 -0.20 27.52
CA GLY A 365 22.39 -0.99 27.80
C GLY A 365 22.19 -2.01 28.93
N GLU A 366 20.98 -2.57 29.08
CA GLU A 366 20.72 -3.59 30.09
C GLU A 366 21.46 -4.91 29.78
N ARG A 367 21.53 -5.83 30.75
CA ARG A 367 22.24 -7.12 30.61
C ARG A 367 21.86 -7.86 29.32
N GLN A 368 20.59 -7.80 28.95
CA GLN A 368 20.00 -8.46 27.78
C GLN A 368 20.37 -7.82 26.44
N SER A 369 21.06 -6.66 26.42
CA SER A 369 21.67 -6.11 25.20
C SER A 369 22.82 -6.98 24.67
N ASN A 370 23.41 -7.82 25.53
CA ASN A 370 24.33 -8.88 25.12
C ASN A 370 23.53 -10.14 24.73
N VAL A 371 23.54 -10.47 23.44
CA VAL A 371 22.83 -11.59 22.83
C VAL A 371 23.20 -12.93 23.47
N LEU A 372 24.45 -13.10 23.95
CA LEU A 372 24.86 -14.35 24.60
C LEU A 372 24.27 -14.52 26.00
N LEU A 373 24.07 -13.42 26.73
CA LEU A 373 23.38 -13.43 28.02
C LEU A 373 21.87 -13.63 27.80
N LEU A 374 21.31 -13.01 26.76
CA LEU A 374 19.93 -13.25 26.34
C LEU A 374 19.69 -14.69 25.89
N TRP A 375 20.67 -15.32 25.21
CA TRP A 375 20.64 -16.73 24.83
C TRP A 375 20.63 -17.68 26.05
N ALA A 376 21.31 -17.30 27.14
CA ALA A 376 21.35 -18.06 28.38
C ALA A 376 20.07 -17.91 29.23
N ASP A 377 19.26 -16.86 28.98
CA ASP A 377 18.01 -16.60 29.68
C ASP A 377 16.89 -17.59 29.31
N SER A 378 15.78 -17.49 30.04
CA SER A 378 14.53 -18.22 29.76
C SER A 378 13.40 -17.24 29.43
N ASP A 379 12.29 -17.75 28.88
CA ASP A 379 11.06 -16.96 28.66
C ASP A 379 10.64 -16.19 29.92
N ASP A 380 10.62 -16.87 31.07
CA ASP A 380 10.21 -16.29 32.35
C ASP A 380 11.24 -15.28 32.89
N SER A 381 12.55 -15.58 32.75
CA SER A 381 13.62 -14.67 33.17
C SER A 381 13.59 -13.36 32.39
N LEU A 382 13.45 -13.42 31.06
CA LEU A 382 13.36 -12.24 30.20
C LEU A 382 12.12 -11.42 30.54
N LEU A 383 10.96 -12.07 30.71
CA LEU A 383 9.74 -11.37 31.09
C LEU A 383 9.88 -10.69 32.45
N GLN A 384 10.50 -11.34 33.43
CA GLN A 384 10.79 -10.71 34.73
C GLN A 384 11.77 -9.54 34.61
N ALA A 385 12.78 -9.64 33.76
CA ALA A 385 13.71 -8.55 33.49
C ALA A 385 12.98 -7.33 32.92
N MET A 386 12.09 -7.53 31.93
CA MET A 386 11.26 -6.46 31.39
C MET A 386 10.41 -5.80 32.48
N VAL A 387 9.67 -6.60 33.29
CA VAL A 387 8.82 -6.10 34.38
C VAL A 387 9.59 -5.28 35.41
N ARG A 388 10.86 -5.61 35.66
CA ARG A 388 11.73 -4.95 36.63
C ARG A 388 12.62 -3.85 36.04
N SER A 389 12.51 -3.57 34.74
CA SER A 389 13.31 -2.54 34.08
C SER A 389 13.07 -1.17 34.71
N ASN A 390 14.12 -0.35 34.77
CA ASN A 390 14.02 1.04 35.23
C ASN A 390 13.28 1.94 34.22
N SER A 391 13.10 1.48 32.97
CA SER A 391 12.28 2.19 31.98
C SER A 391 10.79 1.94 32.25
N PRO A 392 9.99 2.99 32.54
CA PRO A 392 8.55 2.82 32.81
C PRO A 392 7.79 2.16 31.66
N ASP A 393 8.20 2.41 30.41
CA ASP A 393 7.59 1.81 29.24
C ASP A 393 7.92 0.32 29.11
N VAL A 394 9.19 -0.06 29.31
CA VAL A 394 9.61 -1.48 29.27
C VAL A 394 8.93 -2.27 30.39
N ALA A 395 8.92 -1.73 31.61
CA ALA A 395 8.22 -2.31 32.77
C ALA A 395 6.74 -2.55 32.48
N ARG A 396 6.08 -1.56 31.87
CA ARG A 396 4.67 -1.66 31.48
C ARG A 396 4.44 -2.69 30.37
N TYR A 397 5.32 -2.77 29.35
CA TYR A 397 5.19 -3.80 28.31
C TYR A 397 5.36 -5.21 28.88
N GLY A 398 6.36 -5.40 29.75
CA GLY A 398 6.55 -6.66 30.49
C GLY A 398 5.33 -7.01 31.34
N GLU A 399 4.77 -6.04 32.07
CA GLU A 399 3.57 -6.26 32.87
C GLU A 399 2.38 -6.64 32.00
N ASN A 400 2.14 -5.90 30.92
CA ASN A 400 1.05 -6.18 29.97
C ASN A 400 1.14 -7.59 29.37
N LEU A 401 2.35 -8.07 29.07
CA LEU A 401 2.56 -9.46 28.65
C LEU A 401 2.24 -10.43 29.79
N ARG A 402 2.75 -10.18 31.00
CA ARG A 402 2.57 -11.02 32.20
C ARG A 402 1.10 -11.22 32.59
N ILE A 403 0.32 -10.15 32.59
CA ILE A 403 -1.11 -10.19 32.97
C ILE A 403 -2.05 -10.21 31.76
N ARG A 404 -1.52 -10.44 30.55
CA ARG A 404 -2.26 -10.55 29.28
C ARG A 404 -3.12 -9.30 28.96
N GLN A 405 -2.68 -8.11 29.37
CA GLN A 405 -3.25 -6.82 28.96
C GLN A 405 -2.70 -6.38 27.60
N LEU A 406 -3.11 -7.09 26.56
CA LEU A 406 -2.61 -6.86 25.20
C LEU A 406 -3.35 -5.73 24.47
N PRO A 407 -2.66 -4.97 23.61
CA PRO A 407 -3.29 -4.01 22.71
C PRO A 407 -4.39 -4.64 21.84
N LYS A 408 -5.38 -3.82 21.47
CA LYS A 408 -6.53 -4.22 20.66
C LYS A 408 -6.49 -3.50 19.31
N ARG A 409 -7.02 -4.15 18.27
CA ARG A 409 -7.13 -3.58 16.91
C ARG A 409 -7.98 -2.33 16.92
N ALA A 410 -7.37 -1.19 16.64
CA ALA A 410 -8.04 0.08 16.41
C ALA A 410 -8.48 0.20 14.94
N LEU A 411 -7.64 -0.20 13.99
CA LEU A 411 -7.93 -0.10 12.56
C LEU A 411 -7.38 -1.32 11.80
N VAL A 412 -8.11 -1.78 10.78
CA VAL A 412 -7.62 -2.75 9.80
C VAL A 412 -7.44 -2.05 8.47
N ILE A 413 -6.27 -2.20 7.85
CA ILE A 413 -5.92 -1.61 6.57
C ILE A 413 -5.70 -2.75 5.59
N GLY A 414 -6.24 -2.63 4.39
CA GLY A 414 -6.01 -3.60 3.33
C GLY A 414 -6.71 -3.17 2.06
N LYS A 415 -6.35 -3.79 0.94
CA LYS A 415 -6.80 -3.38 -0.40
C LYS A 415 -8.32 -3.21 -0.58
N ARG A 416 -9.14 -3.99 0.14
CA ARG A 416 -10.61 -3.89 0.11
C ARG A 416 -11.21 -2.92 1.12
N LEU A 417 -10.40 -2.32 1.97
CA LEU A 417 -10.78 -1.39 3.03
C LEU A 417 -10.30 0.04 2.77
N VAL A 418 -9.63 0.24 1.64
CA VAL A 418 -9.16 1.54 1.20
C VAL A 418 -9.69 1.83 -0.20
N THR A 419 -9.91 3.11 -0.47
CA THR A 419 -10.34 3.62 -1.78
C THR A 419 -9.45 4.78 -2.20
N ALA A 420 -9.41 5.07 -3.49
CA ALA A 420 -8.87 6.33 -4.00
C ALA A 420 -9.65 7.50 -3.38
N ARG A 421 -8.98 8.64 -3.16
CA ARG A 421 -9.61 9.82 -2.55
C ARG A 421 -10.65 10.45 -3.47
N VAL A 422 -10.39 10.37 -4.76
CA VAL A 422 -11.27 10.80 -5.84
C VAL A 422 -11.53 9.58 -6.72
N ASN A 423 -12.72 9.01 -6.62
CA ASN A 423 -13.11 7.95 -7.52
C ASN A 423 -13.47 8.54 -8.89
N LEU A 424 -12.59 8.34 -9.87
CA LEU A 424 -12.77 8.79 -11.25
C LEU A 424 -14.09 8.31 -11.87
N SER A 425 -14.61 7.15 -11.46
CA SER A 425 -15.88 6.65 -11.99
C SER A 425 -17.08 7.51 -11.58
N HIS A 426 -16.95 8.32 -10.52
CA HIS A 426 -18.01 9.26 -10.12
C HIS A 426 -18.09 10.48 -11.05
N PHE A 427 -17.05 10.73 -11.86
CA PHE A 427 -16.96 11.90 -12.73
C PHE A 427 -16.86 11.53 -14.22
N LEU A 428 -16.30 10.37 -14.56
CA LEU A 428 -16.06 9.89 -15.93
C LEU A 428 -16.89 8.63 -16.25
N GLN A 429 -18.11 8.82 -16.76
CA GLN A 429 -19.08 7.73 -16.96
C GLN A 429 -18.77 6.80 -18.15
N HIS A 430 -18.05 7.28 -19.16
CA HIS A 430 -17.76 6.54 -20.41
C HIS A 430 -16.34 5.95 -20.44
N SER A 431 -15.74 5.77 -19.26
CA SER A 431 -14.41 5.19 -19.11
C SER A 431 -14.46 3.66 -19.23
N PRO A 432 -13.57 2.99 -19.98
CA PRO A 432 -13.47 1.54 -19.96
C PRO A 432 -13.23 1.06 -18.52
N SER A 433 -14.15 0.23 -18.00
CA SER A 433 -14.14 -0.28 -16.62
C SER A 433 -12.82 -0.93 -16.20
N HIS A 434 -12.07 -1.48 -17.16
CA HIS A 434 -10.77 -2.11 -16.93
C HIS A 434 -9.66 -1.11 -16.57
N THR A 435 -9.66 0.09 -17.15
CA THR A 435 -8.57 1.04 -17.00
C THR A 435 -8.68 1.82 -15.68
N SER A 436 -9.89 2.17 -15.24
CA SER A 436 -10.14 2.77 -13.92
C SER A 436 -9.83 1.78 -12.78
N ALA A 437 -10.21 0.51 -12.92
CA ALA A 437 -9.87 -0.54 -11.96
C ALA A 437 -8.35 -0.80 -11.89
N SER A 438 -7.65 -0.73 -13.02
CA SER A 438 -6.19 -0.90 -13.09
C SER A 438 -5.46 0.27 -12.42
N LEU A 439 -5.90 1.50 -12.64
CA LEU A 439 -5.36 2.70 -11.98
C LEU A 439 -5.54 2.64 -10.47
N VAL A 440 -6.76 2.36 -9.99
CA VAL A 440 -7.04 2.22 -8.55
C VAL A 440 -6.18 1.09 -7.95
N LYS A 441 -6.05 -0.04 -8.65
CA LYS A 441 -5.21 -1.16 -8.22
C LYS A 441 -3.73 -0.78 -8.12
N ALA A 442 -3.19 -0.05 -9.08
CA ALA A 442 -1.80 0.39 -9.09
C ALA A 442 -1.52 1.43 -7.98
N THR A 443 -2.39 2.43 -7.83
CA THR A 443 -2.29 3.49 -6.82
C THR A 443 -2.37 2.93 -5.40
N VAL A 444 -3.45 2.20 -5.10
CA VAL A 444 -3.68 1.62 -3.78
C VAL A 444 -2.61 0.59 -3.48
N GLY A 445 -2.21 -0.22 -4.47
CA GLY A 445 -1.13 -1.19 -4.34
C GLY A 445 0.18 -0.53 -3.91
N HIS A 446 0.65 0.48 -4.64
CA HIS A 446 1.90 1.18 -4.33
C HIS A 446 1.88 1.85 -2.94
N LEU A 447 0.76 2.48 -2.56
CA LEU A 447 0.64 3.09 -1.24
C LEU A 447 0.58 2.06 -0.10
N LEU A 448 -0.06 0.90 -0.32
CA LEU A 448 -0.05 -0.20 0.64
C LEU A 448 1.35 -0.82 0.77
N GLU A 449 2.14 -0.88 -0.30
CA GLU A 449 3.53 -1.33 -0.26
C GLU A 449 4.40 -0.40 0.61
N ARG A 450 4.18 0.92 0.53
CA ARG A 450 4.84 1.89 1.45
C ARG A 450 4.51 1.65 2.93
N LEU A 451 3.40 0.97 3.23
CA LEU A 451 3.03 0.60 4.60
C LEU A 451 3.73 -0.68 5.09
N ARG A 452 4.56 -1.35 4.28
CA ARG A 452 5.38 -2.48 4.78
C ARG A 452 6.54 -2.02 5.65
N GLU A 453 7.10 -0.85 5.35
CA GLU A 453 8.19 -0.22 6.11
C GLU A 453 7.83 1.22 6.49
N PRO A 454 6.85 1.42 7.38
CA PRO A 454 6.39 2.76 7.72
C PRO A 454 7.40 3.44 8.65
N SER A 455 8.26 4.29 8.11
CA SER A 455 8.97 5.30 8.91
C SER A 455 7.92 6.23 9.53
N ASP A 456 8.02 6.56 10.82
CA ASP A 456 7.28 7.60 11.56
C ASP A 456 5.74 7.48 11.74
N LEU A 457 5.09 6.48 11.13
CA LEU A 457 3.62 6.39 11.12
C LEU A 457 3.00 6.31 12.52
N GLU A 458 3.60 5.54 13.42
CA GLU A 458 3.12 5.40 14.80
C GLU A 458 3.14 6.73 15.57
N GLU A 459 4.21 7.52 15.38
CA GLU A 459 4.38 8.83 15.99
C GLU A 459 3.35 9.83 15.45
N LYS A 460 3.11 9.83 14.13
CA LYS A 460 2.06 10.65 13.51
C LYS A 460 0.68 10.29 14.04
N ILE A 461 0.36 9.00 14.19
CA ILE A 461 -0.92 8.56 14.75
C ILE A 461 -1.04 8.98 16.21
N LEU A 462 0.04 8.87 16.99
CA LEU A 462 0.05 9.30 18.39
C LEU A 462 -0.23 10.81 18.52
N ALA A 463 0.46 11.62 17.72
CA ALA A 463 0.29 13.06 17.70
C ALA A 463 -1.15 13.46 17.28
N GLU A 464 -1.67 12.85 16.21
CA GLU A 464 -3.03 13.12 15.75
C GLU A 464 -4.09 12.63 16.76
N ALA A 465 -3.85 11.51 17.46
CA ALA A 465 -4.74 11.04 18.52
C ALA A 465 -4.79 12.02 19.71
N ALA A 466 -3.67 12.65 20.06
CA ALA A 466 -3.63 13.69 21.08
C ALA A 466 -4.39 14.96 20.64
N LEU A 467 -4.23 15.38 19.37
CA LEU A 467 -4.99 16.50 18.79
C LEU A 467 -6.50 16.21 18.78
N LEU A 468 -6.90 15.01 18.35
CA LEU A 468 -8.29 14.57 18.37
C LEU A 468 -8.86 14.55 19.79
N SER A 469 -8.10 14.05 20.76
CA SER A 469 -8.48 14.06 22.17
C SER A 469 -8.72 15.47 22.69
N ALA A 470 -7.82 16.41 22.39
CA ALA A 470 -7.96 17.81 22.78
C ALA A 470 -9.16 18.49 22.09
N ALA A 471 -9.46 18.13 20.84
CA ALA A 471 -10.62 18.63 20.12
C ALA A 471 -11.93 18.12 20.75
N VAL A 472 -12.02 16.81 21.02
CA VAL A 472 -13.20 16.17 21.63
C VAL A 472 -13.46 16.68 23.04
N ALA A 473 -12.40 16.90 23.83
CA ALA A 473 -12.44 17.44 25.18
C ALA A 473 -13.25 18.75 25.29
N LYS A 474 -13.25 19.60 24.25
CA LYS A 474 -13.99 20.86 24.21
C LYS A 474 -15.51 20.69 24.35
N HIS A 475 -16.05 19.56 23.91
CA HIS A 475 -17.49 19.31 23.91
C HIS A 475 -17.91 18.08 24.74
N ARG A 476 -17.02 17.10 24.92
CA ARG A 476 -17.31 15.82 25.59
C ARG A 476 -16.08 15.32 26.36
N GLN A 477 -15.78 15.95 27.49
CA GLN A 477 -14.68 15.52 28.37
C GLN A 477 -14.91 14.12 28.98
N ASP A 478 -16.17 13.71 29.11
CA ASP A 478 -16.59 12.43 29.70
C ASP A 478 -16.13 11.20 28.92
N ILE A 479 -15.95 11.31 27.59
CA ILE A 479 -15.56 10.19 26.71
C ILE A 479 -14.05 10.11 26.44
N VAL A 480 -13.30 11.15 26.85
CA VAL A 480 -11.84 11.23 26.69
C VAL A 480 -11.15 10.33 27.71
N PRO A 481 -10.21 9.47 27.28
CA PRO A 481 -9.45 8.62 28.22
C PRO A 481 -8.66 9.45 29.23
N LYS A 482 -8.70 9.06 30.51
CA LYS A 482 -7.91 9.71 31.58
C LYS A 482 -6.43 9.32 31.52
N SER A 483 -6.13 8.13 31.02
CA SER A 483 -4.75 7.66 30.79
C SER A 483 -4.13 8.44 29.62
N PRO A 484 -2.81 8.72 29.63
CA PRO A 484 -2.15 9.35 28.50
C PRO A 484 -2.36 8.55 27.21
N ALA A 485 -2.31 9.25 26.07
CA ALA A 485 -2.25 8.61 24.76
C ALA A 485 -0.98 7.76 24.75
N ASN A 486 -1.12 6.45 24.88
CA ASN A 486 0.01 5.54 24.76
C ASN A 486 0.29 5.31 23.28
N ALA A 487 1.56 5.07 22.93
CA ALA A 487 2.00 4.83 21.57
C ALA A 487 1.15 3.75 20.86
N PRO A 488 0.28 4.11 19.88
CA PRO A 488 -0.33 3.13 19.00
C PRO A 488 0.77 2.32 18.32
N MET A 489 0.46 1.09 17.94
CA MET A 489 1.40 0.20 17.26
C MET A 489 0.88 -0.14 15.89
N PHE A 490 1.76 -0.08 14.91
CA PHE A 490 1.50 -0.45 13.56
C PHE A 490 2.07 -1.83 13.29
N LEU A 491 1.19 -2.78 12.96
CA LEU A 491 1.57 -4.12 12.56
C LEU A 491 1.51 -4.16 11.02
N PRO A 492 2.66 -4.12 10.32
CA PRO A 492 2.69 -4.08 8.87
C PRO A 492 2.16 -5.35 8.23
N ILE A 493 1.86 -5.25 6.93
CA ILE A 493 1.55 -6.41 6.10
C ILE A 493 2.78 -7.31 6.09
N ARG A 494 2.72 -8.43 6.81
CA ARG A 494 3.78 -9.44 6.77
C ARG A 494 3.64 -10.21 5.45
N GLY A 495 4.70 -10.22 4.66
CA GLY A 495 4.77 -11.09 3.48
C GLY A 495 4.60 -12.54 3.93
N ILE A 496 3.71 -13.28 3.29
CA ILE A 496 3.81 -14.73 3.28
C ILE A 496 4.95 -14.99 2.29
N HIS A 497 6.14 -15.30 2.79
CA HIS A 497 7.17 -15.81 1.91
C HIS A 497 6.90 -17.30 1.69
N ALA A 498 6.22 -17.63 0.59
CA ALA A 498 6.33 -18.96 0.03
C ALA A 498 6.17 -18.91 -1.49
N GLN A 499 7.24 -18.53 -2.20
CA GLN A 499 7.50 -19.25 -3.45
C GLN A 499 7.53 -20.74 -3.09
N ARG A 500 6.63 -21.52 -3.66
CA ARG A 500 6.72 -22.98 -3.59
C ARG A 500 8.03 -23.34 -4.28
N LYS A 501 8.95 -23.95 -3.53
CA LYS A 501 10.27 -24.34 -4.03
C LYS A 501 10.29 -25.85 -4.21
N ASP A 502 10.90 -26.28 -5.31
CA ASP A 502 10.84 -27.66 -5.75
C ASP A 502 11.75 -28.62 -4.98
N CYS A 503 11.36 -29.90 -4.96
CA CYS A 503 12.25 -31.02 -4.65
C CYS A 503 12.44 -31.92 -5.87
N LEU A 504 13.52 -32.69 -5.88
CA LEU A 504 13.77 -33.69 -6.93
C LEU A 504 12.96 -34.95 -6.66
N ILE A 505 12.19 -35.36 -7.67
CA ILE A 505 11.45 -36.61 -7.70
C ILE A 505 11.97 -37.51 -8.81
N VAL A 506 11.71 -38.81 -8.68
CA VAL A 506 11.97 -39.78 -9.75
C VAL A 506 10.67 -40.43 -10.17
N GLU A 507 10.35 -40.32 -11.46
CA GLU A 507 9.19 -40.94 -12.11
C GLU A 507 9.62 -41.53 -13.46
N ASN A 508 9.18 -42.76 -13.77
CA ASN A 508 9.45 -43.44 -15.04
C ASN A 508 10.94 -43.49 -15.48
N GLY A 509 11.88 -43.46 -14.53
CA GLY A 509 13.33 -43.50 -14.84
C GLY A 509 13.98 -42.12 -15.02
N GLU A 510 13.20 -41.04 -14.93
CA GLU A 510 13.68 -39.68 -15.11
C GLU A 510 13.65 -38.89 -13.80
N LEU A 511 14.68 -38.08 -13.59
CA LEU A 511 14.76 -37.09 -12.51
C LEU A 511 14.11 -35.80 -13.02
N MET A 512 13.21 -35.23 -12.22
CA MET A 512 12.50 -33.99 -12.54
C MET A 512 12.16 -33.23 -11.27
N PHE A 513 11.74 -31.97 -11.41
CA PHE A 513 11.27 -31.19 -10.27
C PHE A 513 9.82 -31.53 -9.94
N SER A 514 9.43 -31.32 -8.69
CA SER A 514 8.03 -31.49 -8.25
C SER A 514 7.03 -30.60 -9.00
N SER A 515 7.45 -29.40 -9.43
CA SER A 515 6.65 -28.44 -10.20
C SER A 515 6.31 -28.95 -11.60
N ASP A 516 7.19 -29.72 -12.24
CA ASP A 516 6.96 -30.29 -13.58
C ASP A 516 5.73 -31.22 -13.63
N ARG A 517 5.23 -31.67 -12.47
CA ARG A 517 4.06 -32.54 -12.33
C ARG A 517 2.79 -31.79 -11.90
N ASN A 518 2.90 -30.53 -11.46
CA ASN A 518 1.83 -29.83 -10.74
C ASN A 518 1.30 -28.60 -11.50
N ILE A 519 -0.02 -28.38 -11.45
CA ILE A 519 -0.74 -27.22 -12.03
C ILE A 519 -1.09 -26.19 -10.93
N ALA A 520 -0.83 -26.49 -9.65
CA ALA A 520 -1.32 -25.74 -8.50
C ALA A 520 -0.60 -24.40 -8.18
N ASP A 521 0.43 -24.02 -8.93
CA ASP A 521 1.15 -22.76 -8.72
C ASP A 521 0.21 -21.54 -8.85
N GLU A 522 -0.84 -21.64 -9.67
CA GLU A 522 -1.86 -20.60 -9.82
C GLU A 522 -2.78 -20.43 -8.58
N GLN A 523 -2.91 -21.45 -7.73
CA GLN A 523 -3.83 -21.44 -6.58
C GLN A 523 -3.18 -20.87 -5.29
N SER A 524 -1.87 -21.03 -5.13
CA SER A 524 -1.12 -20.52 -3.97
C SER A 524 -0.94 -19.00 -4.04
N ASP A 525 -0.61 -18.47 -5.23
CA ASP A 525 -0.49 -17.02 -5.47
C ASP A 525 -1.83 -16.31 -5.26
N ALA A 526 -2.94 -16.95 -5.62
CA ALA A 526 -4.28 -16.43 -5.35
C ALA A 526 -4.53 -16.27 -3.85
N LEU A 527 -4.11 -17.24 -3.01
CA LEU A 527 -4.24 -17.22 -1.55
C LEU A 527 -3.36 -16.16 -0.87
N GLU A 528 -2.17 -15.87 -1.39
CA GLU A 528 -1.29 -14.79 -0.92
C GLU A 528 -1.87 -13.39 -1.22
N ILE A 529 -2.52 -13.21 -2.38
CA ILE A 529 -3.18 -11.96 -2.76
C ILE A 529 -4.35 -11.61 -1.81
N PHE A 530 -4.95 -12.60 -1.13
CA PHE A 530 -6.15 -12.39 -0.31
C PHE A 530 -5.92 -11.79 1.08
N LYS A 531 -4.69 -11.74 1.62
CA LYS A 531 -4.46 -11.32 3.02
C LYS A 531 -3.27 -10.40 3.28
N SER A 532 -3.13 -9.37 2.44
CA SER A 532 -2.26 -8.20 2.70
C SER A 532 -2.94 -7.19 3.64
N GLN A 533 -3.11 -7.55 4.92
CA GLN A 533 -3.69 -6.65 5.92
C GLN A 533 -2.65 -6.14 6.92
N ALA A 534 -2.64 -4.82 7.11
CA ALA A 534 -1.95 -4.16 8.21
C ALA A 534 -2.96 -3.80 9.30
N TYR A 535 -2.46 -3.62 10.53
CA TYR A 535 -3.29 -3.26 11.67
C TYR A 535 -2.69 -2.08 12.42
N VAL A 536 -3.55 -1.16 12.85
CA VAL A 536 -3.23 -0.25 13.94
C VAL A 536 -3.82 -0.84 15.20
N VAL A 537 -3.00 -1.01 16.23
CA VAL A 537 -3.40 -1.56 17.53
C VAL A 537 -3.04 -0.57 18.63
N GLY A 538 -3.75 -0.62 19.76
CA GLY A 538 -3.45 0.27 20.87
C GLY A 538 -4.23 -0.10 22.13
N PRO A 539 -4.09 0.69 23.21
CA PRO A 539 -4.82 0.44 24.45
C PRO A 539 -6.33 0.47 24.21
N PRO A 540 -7.12 -0.40 24.88
CA PRO A 540 -8.58 -0.43 24.74
C PRO A 540 -9.24 0.95 24.93
N ALA A 541 -8.77 1.75 25.89
CA ALA A 541 -9.34 3.06 26.17
C ALA A 541 -9.20 4.06 25.01
N TRP A 542 -8.12 3.97 24.24
CA TRP A 542 -7.76 4.86 23.13
C TRP A 542 -8.16 4.32 21.75
N ARG A 543 -8.83 3.18 21.70
CA ARG A 543 -9.06 2.40 20.49
C ARG A 543 -9.80 3.17 19.40
N GLU A 544 -10.92 3.81 19.74
CA GLU A 544 -11.71 4.62 18.79
C GLU A 544 -10.97 5.89 18.35
N PHE A 545 -10.22 6.52 19.26
CA PHE A 545 -9.38 7.68 18.95
C PHE A 545 -8.28 7.31 17.95
N ASN A 546 -7.57 6.20 18.20
CA ASN A 546 -6.54 5.69 17.32
C ASN A 546 -7.08 5.28 15.95
N ALA A 547 -8.33 4.79 15.86
CA ALA A 547 -8.96 4.46 14.59
C ALA A 547 -9.17 5.70 13.71
N LEU A 548 -9.75 6.76 14.29
CA LEU A 548 -9.98 8.04 13.60
C LEU A 548 -8.67 8.77 13.28
N ALA A 549 -7.74 8.83 14.24
CA ALA A 549 -6.42 9.42 14.05
C ALA A 549 -5.65 8.71 12.94
N ALA A 550 -5.61 7.37 12.95
CA ALA A 550 -4.97 6.60 11.89
C ALA A 550 -5.62 6.82 10.53
N ALA A 551 -6.95 6.83 10.44
CA ALA A 551 -7.63 7.13 9.19
C ALA A 551 -7.26 8.52 8.66
N LYS A 552 -7.13 9.53 9.54
CA LYS A 552 -6.72 10.89 9.15
C LYS A 552 -5.26 10.99 8.72
N VAL A 553 -4.35 10.33 9.43
CA VAL A 553 -2.93 10.26 9.04
C VAL A 553 -2.78 9.58 7.68
N LEU A 554 -3.45 8.44 7.46
CA LEU A 554 -3.43 7.73 6.18
C LEU A 554 -4.06 8.55 5.04
N ALA A 555 -5.13 9.30 5.33
CA ALA A 555 -5.76 10.23 4.39
C ALA A 555 -4.92 11.48 4.10
N ARG A 556 -3.71 11.61 4.67
CA ARG A 556 -2.72 12.65 4.37
C ARG A 556 -1.43 12.09 3.77
N LEU A 557 -1.31 10.76 3.65
CA LEU A 557 -0.17 10.14 3.00
C LEU A 557 -0.31 10.27 1.49
N ASP A 558 0.45 11.19 0.92
CA ASP A 558 0.47 11.46 -0.52
C ASP A 558 1.70 10.85 -1.19
N GLY A 559 1.49 10.38 -2.42
CA GLY A 559 2.57 10.06 -3.35
C GLY A 559 3.01 11.27 -4.17
N PRO A 560 4.14 11.17 -4.86
CA PRO A 560 4.57 12.21 -5.80
C PRO A 560 3.54 12.38 -6.93
N ILE A 561 3.38 13.62 -7.41
CA ILE A 561 2.56 13.90 -8.60
C ILE A 561 3.15 13.13 -9.78
N SER A 562 2.32 12.33 -10.44
CA SER A 562 2.69 11.49 -11.57
C SER A 562 1.83 11.86 -12.78
N ASP A 563 2.41 11.82 -13.98
CA ASP A 563 1.65 11.98 -15.22
C ASP A 563 1.08 10.63 -15.65
N TYR A 564 -0.22 10.58 -15.92
CA TYR A 564 -0.88 9.37 -16.39
C TYR A 564 -1.64 9.65 -17.69
N GLN A 565 -1.47 8.76 -18.66
CA GLN A 565 -2.22 8.80 -19.91
C GLN A 565 -3.31 7.76 -19.86
N PHE A 566 -4.55 8.18 -20.14
CA PHE A 566 -5.71 7.31 -20.08
C PHE A 566 -6.43 7.31 -21.43
N ASP A 567 -6.58 6.13 -22.00
CA ASP A 567 -7.38 5.91 -23.20
C ASP A 567 -8.86 5.82 -22.81
N ALA A 568 -9.51 6.98 -22.63
CA ALA A 568 -10.96 7.09 -22.43
C ALA A 568 -11.59 7.71 -23.67
N SER A 569 -12.60 7.03 -24.23
CA SER A 569 -13.57 7.65 -25.12
C SER A 569 -14.54 8.52 -24.31
N LEU A 570 -14.15 9.76 -24.04
CA LEU A 570 -15.10 10.77 -23.57
C LEU A 570 -15.81 11.39 -24.78
N GLY A 571 -16.93 10.79 -25.19
CA GLY A 571 -17.70 11.20 -26.37
C GLY A 571 -17.14 10.69 -27.71
N ASP A 572 -17.57 11.30 -28.83
CA ASP A 572 -17.26 10.88 -30.22
C ASP A 572 -15.78 11.01 -30.62
N SER A 573 -14.91 11.56 -29.77
CA SER A 573 -13.48 11.68 -30.06
C SER A 573 -12.69 10.53 -29.44
N ASN A 574 -12.12 9.67 -30.28
CA ASN A 574 -11.22 8.56 -29.95
C ASN A 574 -9.82 9.03 -29.47
N ARG A 575 -9.72 10.16 -28.77
CA ARG A 575 -8.43 10.77 -28.37
C ARG A 575 -8.09 10.45 -26.91
N PRO A 576 -6.83 10.08 -26.62
CA PRO A 576 -6.37 9.86 -25.24
C PRO A 576 -6.45 11.15 -24.42
N ILE A 577 -6.80 11.00 -23.14
CA ILE A 577 -6.84 12.11 -22.19
C ILE A 577 -5.60 12.04 -21.32
N HIS A 578 -4.88 13.15 -21.26
CA HIS A 578 -3.74 13.33 -20.39
C HIS A 578 -4.17 14.13 -19.16
N PHE A 579 -3.94 13.58 -17.96
CA PHE A 579 -4.18 14.28 -16.71
C PHE A 579 -3.08 13.97 -15.70
N LYS A 580 -2.99 14.79 -14.65
CA LYS A 580 -2.04 14.54 -13.56
C LYS A 580 -2.70 13.78 -12.42
N PHE A 581 -1.91 12.98 -11.74
CA PHE A 581 -2.38 12.09 -10.69
C PHE A 581 -1.57 12.29 -9.40
N ILE A 582 -2.24 12.42 -8.26
CA ILE A 582 -1.61 12.48 -6.94
C ILE A 582 -2.05 11.23 -6.16
N PRO A 583 -1.20 10.20 -6.04
CA PRO A 583 -1.58 8.98 -5.33
C PRO A 583 -2.03 9.28 -3.90
N GLY A 584 -3.30 9.04 -3.60
CA GLY A 584 -3.85 9.12 -2.25
C GLY A 584 -4.75 7.94 -1.93
N MET A 585 -4.88 7.61 -0.65
CA MET A 585 -5.89 6.66 -0.19
C MET A 585 -6.73 7.26 0.92
N MET A 586 -7.96 6.76 1.03
CA MET A 586 -8.79 6.90 2.22
C MET A 586 -9.17 5.51 2.73
N VAL A 587 -9.27 5.39 4.05
CA VAL A 587 -9.81 4.19 4.68
C VAL A 587 -11.33 4.30 4.72
N ASP A 588 -12.04 3.25 4.30
CA ASP A 588 -13.45 3.09 4.66
C ASP A 588 -13.51 2.81 6.17
N LEU A 589 -13.55 3.89 6.94
CA LEU A 589 -13.40 3.87 8.38
C LEU A 589 -14.48 3.00 9.03
N ASP A 590 -15.72 3.06 8.57
CA ASP A 590 -16.82 2.33 9.20
C ASP A 590 -16.66 0.82 8.97
N THR A 591 -16.32 0.40 7.75
CA THR A 591 -16.06 -1.03 7.46
C THR A 591 -14.78 -1.52 8.14
N ALA A 592 -13.72 -0.71 8.15
CA ALA A 592 -12.46 -1.03 8.82
C ALA A 592 -12.63 -1.13 10.34
N ALA A 593 -13.35 -0.21 10.96
CA ALA A 593 -13.65 -0.19 12.39
C ALA A 593 -14.52 -1.38 12.82
N ARG A 594 -15.55 -1.72 12.02
CA ARG A 594 -16.36 -2.93 12.24
C ARG A 594 -15.50 -4.20 12.21
N ARG A 595 -14.61 -4.33 11.21
CA ARG A 595 -13.68 -5.47 11.12
C ARG A 595 -12.66 -5.50 12.26
N ALA A 596 -12.20 -4.33 12.70
CA ALA A 596 -11.33 -4.23 13.87
C ALA A 596 -12.06 -4.69 15.13
N GLY A 597 -13.39 -4.52 15.21
CA GLY A 597 -14.25 -4.81 16.35
C GLY A 597 -14.37 -3.63 17.31
N VAL A 598 -14.26 -2.41 16.80
CA VAL A 598 -14.34 -1.14 17.53
C VAL A 598 -15.79 -0.87 17.97
N ASN A 599 -15.98 -0.15 19.09
CA ASN A 599 -17.33 0.26 19.49
C ASN A 599 -17.83 1.38 18.56
N MET A 600 -18.76 1.06 17.67
CA MET A 600 -19.27 1.99 16.67
C MET A 600 -20.06 3.16 17.27
N GLU A 601 -20.77 2.95 18.38
CA GLU A 601 -21.52 4.02 19.07
C GLU A 601 -20.57 5.03 19.70
N ARG A 602 -19.53 4.53 20.38
CA ARG A 602 -18.47 5.39 20.95
C ARG A 602 -17.70 6.12 19.85
N LEU A 603 -17.35 5.42 18.76
CA LEU A 603 -16.69 6.01 17.59
C LEU A 603 -17.53 7.15 17.00
N GLU A 604 -18.84 6.95 16.86
CA GLU A 604 -19.75 7.99 16.37
C GLU A 604 -19.85 9.17 17.34
N SER A 605 -19.94 8.93 18.65
CA SER A 605 -19.94 10.01 19.65
C SER A 605 -18.64 10.83 19.59
N ILE A 606 -17.49 10.18 19.39
CA ILE A 606 -16.18 10.85 19.22
C ILE A 606 -16.18 11.65 17.91
N ARG A 607 -16.63 11.04 16.80
CA ARG A 607 -16.73 11.67 15.48
C ARG A 607 -17.61 12.91 15.52
N GLN A 608 -18.77 12.85 16.18
CA GLN A 608 -19.65 14.00 16.35
C GLN A 608 -19.01 15.10 17.21
N ALA A 609 -18.43 14.77 18.36
CA ALA A 609 -17.77 15.75 19.22
C ALA A 609 -16.58 16.43 18.51
N ALA A 610 -15.78 15.66 17.77
CA ALA A 610 -14.68 16.18 16.96
C ALA A 610 -15.19 17.11 15.85
N ASN A 611 -16.32 16.77 15.22
CA ASN A 611 -16.94 17.63 14.20
C ASN A 611 -17.41 18.98 14.77
N HIS A 612 -17.98 19.01 15.98
CA HIS A 612 -18.33 20.28 16.65
C HIS A 612 -17.10 21.14 16.97
N ALA A 613 -15.93 20.50 17.16
CA ALA A 613 -14.65 21.17 17.37
C ALA A 613 -13.89 21.46 16.06
N ASP A 614 -14.55 21.41 14.90
CA ASP A 614 -13.97 21.72 13.58
C ASP A 614 -12.81 20.80 13.13
N TYR A 615 -12.65 19.63 13.77
CA TYR A 615 -11.51 18.73 13.58
C TYR A 615 -11.37 18.17 12.14
N PHE A 616 -12.48 18.09 11.38
CA PHE A 616 -12.49 17.54 10.03
C PHE A 616 -12.37 18.61 8.93
N ASN A 617 -12.27 19.89 9.26
CA ASN A 617 -12.27 20.97 8.26
C ASN A 617 -11.04 20.92 7.32
N ASP A 618 -9.94 20.31 7.76
CA ASP A 618 -8.71 20.09 7.01
C ASP A 618 -8.64 18.72 6.31
N CYS A 619 -9.60 17.82 6.57
CA CYS A 619 -9.76 16.54 5.89
C CYS A 619 -11.25 16.16 5.79
N PRO A 620 -12.05 16.90 4.99
CA PRO A 620 -13.51 16.86 5.11
C PRO A 620 -14.15 15.53 4.74
N ARG A 621 -13.49 14.77 3.86
CA ARG A 621 -13.99 13.47 3.37
C ARG A 621 -14.02 12.38 4.46
N LEU A 622 -13.29 12.54 5.57
CA LEU A 622 -13.36 11.61 6.72
C LEU A 622 -14.64 11.73 7.53
N PHE A 623 -15.35 12.85 7.41
CA PHE A 623 -16.69 13.02 7.96
C PHE A 623 -17.70 12.82 6.82
N PRO A 624 -18.26 11.61 6.66
CA PRO A 624 -19.10 11.30 5.51
C PRO A 624 -20.37 12.14 5.49
N HIS A 625 -20.86 12.43 4.29
CA HIS A 625 -22.18 13.03 4.07
C HIS A 625 -23.17 11.94 3.65
N PRO A 626 -24.43 11.93 4.12
CA PRO A 626 -25.41 10.91 3.74
C PRO A 626 -25.54 10.80 2.22
N SER A 627 -25.40 9.58 1.69
CA SER A 627 -25.54 9.31 0.26
C SER A 627 -26.95 9.59 -0.23
N ASP A 628 -27.97 9.27 0.59
CA ASP A 628 -29.39 9.39 0.27
C ASP A 628 -29.99 10.77 0.60
N CYS A 629 -29.16 11.82 0.56
CA CYS A 629 -29.59 13.19 0.81
C CYS A 629 -30.51 13.70 -0.32
N PRO A 630 -31.79 14.03 -0.05
CA PRO A 630 -32.73 14.50 -1.07
C PRO A 630 -32.27 15.80 -1.76
N GLU A 631 -31.51 16.63 -1.05
CA GLU A 631 -30.94 17.86 -1.58
C GLU A 631 -29.91 17.61 -2.67
N VAL A 632 -29.07 16.57 -2.51
CA VAL A 632 -28.09 16.15 -3.53
C VAL A 632 -28.82 15.69 -4.79
N GLU A 633 -29.89 14.90 -4.64
CA GLU A 633 -30.71 14.42 -5.76
C GLU A 633 -31.37 15.59 -6.52
N GLY A 634 -31.93 16.56 -5.78
CA GLY A 634 -32.56 17.74 -6.36
C GLY A 634 -31.55 18.62 -7.13
N ILE A 635 -30.33 18.77 -6.63
CA ILE A 635 -29.26 19.49 -7.33
C ILE A 635 -28.87 18.75 -8.61
N ALA A 636 -28.65 17.44 -8.55
CA ALA A 636 -28.29 16.64 -9.71
C ALA A 636 -29.37 16.69 -10.80
N ALA A 637 -30.65 16.56 -10.43
CA ALA A 637 -31.77 16.67 -11.36
C ALA A 637 -31.83 18.03 -12.06
N LYS A 638 -31.59 19.12 -11.30
CA LYS A 638 -31.54 20.48 -11.85
C LYS A 638 -30.37 20.68 -12.81
N LEU A 639 -29.23 20.07 -12.51
CA LEU A 639 -27.99 20.25 -13.28
C LEU A 639 -27.79 19.23 -14.41
N LYS A 640 -28.71 18.26 -14.56
CA LYS A 640 -28.64 17.17 -15.54
C LYS A 640 -28.49 17.64 -17.00
N GLY A 641 -28.99 18.83 -17.32
CA GLY A 641 -28.88 19.40 -18.67
C GLY A 641 -27.48 19.86 -19.06
N PHE A 642 -26.54 19.98 -18.10
CA PHE A 642 -25.17 20.40 -18.38
C PHE A 642 -24.37 19.30 -19.10
N SER A 643 -23.67 19.67 -20.17
CA SER A 643 -22.78 18.83 -20.95
C SER A 643 -21.47 19.56 -21.24
N GLY A 644 -20.49 19.39 -20.36
CA GLY A 644 -19.17 20.00 -20.44
C GLY A 644 -18.20 19.32 -21.42
N GLU A 645 -16.93 19.70 -21.36
CA GLU A 645 -15.86 19.11 -22.18
C GLU A 645 -15.76 17.60 -21.97
N GLY A 646 -15.61 16.82 -23.05
CA GLY A 646 -15.55 15.37 -22.96
C GLY A 646 -16.87 14.72 -22.49
N SER A 647 -18.02 15.32 -22.79
CA SER A 647 -19.33 14.81 -22.33
C SER A 647 -19.45 14.74 -20.80
N TRP A 648 -18.81 15.67 -20.09
CA TRP A 648 -18.92 15.77 -18.64
C TRP A 648 -20.35 16.10 -18.22
N GLN A 649 -20.96 15.21 -17.43
CA GLN A 649 -22.33 15.36 -16.94
C GLN A 649 -22.37 15.46 -15.41
N VAL A 650 -23.36 16.18 -14.91
CA VAL A 650 -23.64 16.24 -13.47
C VAL A 650 -24.58 15.10 -13.08
N THR A 651 -24.19 14.30 -12.10
CA THR A 651 -25.00 13.22 -11.53
C THR A 651 -25.07 13.34 -10.01
N ARG A 652 -25.90 12.48 -9.43
CA ARG A 652 -25.97 12.31 -7.98
C ARG A 652 -24.58 12.04 -7.37
N GLU A 653 -23.81 11.14 -7.96
CA GLU A 653 -22.48 10.74 -7.48
C GLU A 653 -21.49 11.89 -7.58
N SER A 654 -21.50 12.66 -8.67
CA SER A 654 -20.60 13.81 -8.83
C SER A 654 -20.96 14.97 -7.89
N VAL A 655 -22.25 15.22 -7.65
CA VAL A 655 -22.71 16.21 -6.64
C VAL A 655 -22.29 15.77 -5.23
N HIS A 656 -22.52 14.51 -4.87
CA HIS A 656 -22.11 13.98 -3.55
C HIS A 656 -20.60 14.07 -3.37
N ALA A 657 -19.83 13.62 -4.37
CA ALA A 657 -18.38 13.70 -4.35
C ALA A 657 -17.88 15.15 -4.27
N PHE A 658 -18.56 16.10 -4.92
CA PHE A 658 -18.25 17.52 -4.82
C PHE A 658 -18.49 18.08 -3.41
N VAL A 659 -19.67 17.81 -2.82
CA VAL A 659 -20.05 18.28 -1.47
C VAL A 659 -19.10 17.75 -0.39
N THR A 660 -18.64 16.50 -0.50
CA THR A 660 -17.71 15.90 0.48
C THR A 660 -16.31 16.52 0.48
N GLN A 661 -15.95 17.33 -0.53
CA GLN A 661 -14.72 18.13 -0.53
C GLN A 661 -14.77 19.31 0.44
N PHE A 662 -15.98 19.75 0.84
CA PHE A 662 -16.16 20.91 1.70
C PHE A 662 -16.13 20.52 3.19
N PRO A 663 -15.51 21.36 4.04
CA PRO A 663 -15.61 21.27 5.50
C PRO A 663 -17.05 21.00 5.96
N PRO A 664 -17.29 20.07 6.91
CA PRO A 664 -18.66 19.72 7.32
C PRO A 664 -19.52 20.90 7.74
N ARG A 665 -18.94 21.89 8.43
CA ARG A 665 -19.65 23.11 8.86
C ARG A 665 -20.22 23.93 7.68
N LEU A 666 -19.52 23.96 6.54
CA LEU A 666 -19.91 24.73 5.36
C LEU A 666 -20.98 24.04 4.50
N ARG A 667 -21.21 22.74 4.67
CA ARG A 667 -22.14 21.98 3.82
C ARG A 667 -23.58 22.48 3.92
N LYS A 668 -23.97 23.00 5.09
CA LYS A 668 -25.31 23.57 5.31
C LYS A 668 -25.56 24.84 4.50
N GLU A 669 -24.52 25.66 4.27
CA GLU A 669 -24.59 26.85 3.41
C GLU A 669 -24.39 26.48 1.93
N LEU A 670 -23.54 25.50 1.65
CA LEU A 670 -23.24 25.04 0.29
C LEU A 670 -24.47 24.49 -0.43
N LEU A 671 -25.25 23.60 0.21
CA LEU A 671 -26.38 22.93 -0.44
C LEU A 671 -27.43 23.93 -0.98
N PRO A 672 -27.89 24.94 -0.21
CA PRO A 672 -28.71 26.03 -0.73
C PRO A 672 -28.05 26.81 -1.88
N ALA A 673 -26.75 27.11 -1.78
CA ALA A 673 -26.03 27.82 -2.84
C ALA A 673 -26.00 27.01 -4.16
N LEU A 674 -25.72 25.72 -4.09
CA LEU A 674 -25.74 24.83 -5.26
C LEU A 674 -27.14 24.73 -5.89
N LYS A 675 -28.21 24.70 -5.06
CA LYS A 675 -29.59 24.73 -5.56
C LYS A 675 -29.93 26.02 -6.30
N ARG A 676 -29.23 27.13 -6.03
CA ARG A 676 -29.42 28.41 -6.73
C ARG A 676 -28.71 28.47 -8.09
N ILE A 677 -27.82 27.54 -8.40
CA ILE A 677 -27.19 27.47 -9.72
C ILE A 677 -28.27 27.37 -10.79
N GLN A 678 -28.25 28.28 -11.75
CA GLN A 678 -29.17 28.28 -12.88
C GLN A 678 -28.47 27.73 -14.12
N ILE A 679 -29.14 26.80 -14.80
CA ILE A 679 -28.75 26.39 -16.15
C ILE A 679 -29.64 27.14 -17.13
N LEU A 680 -29.00 27.85 -18.05
CA LEU A 680 -29.68 28.36 -19.24
C LEU A 680 -29.85 27.21 -20.21
N ASP A 681 -30.96 26.50 -20.04
CA ASP A 681 -31.37 25.44 -20.94
C ASP A 681 -31.83 26.00 -22.29
N ARG A 682 -32.19 25.09 -23.21
CA ARG A 682 -32.50 25.45 -24.59
C ARG A 682 -33.68 26.41 -24.69
N ALA A 683 -34.74 26.17 -23.90
CA ALA A 683 -35.95 26.97 -23.92
C ALA A 683 -35.70 28.38 -23.35
N ARG A 684 -34.98 28.47 -22.23
CA ARG A 684 -34.63 29.76 -21.61
C ARG A 684 -33.68 30.57 -22.48
N LEU A 685 -32.70 29.89 -23.10
CA LEU A 685 -31.77 30.52 -24.02
C LEU A 685 -32.53 31.12 -25.21
N ALA A 686 -33.42 30.36 -25.85
CA ALA A 686 -34.23 30.87 -26.95
C ALA A 686 -35.15 32.02 -26.54
N GLU A 687 -35.81 31.93 -25.38
CA GLU A 687 -36.68 32.99 -24.85
C GLU A 687 -35.90 34.29 -24.60
N ALA A 688 -34.74 34.20 -23.94
CA ALA A 688 -33.87 35.35 -23.68
C ALA A 688 -33.47 36.05 -24.98
N MET A 689 -33.14 35.25 -25.99
CA MET A 689 -32.69 35.73 -27.29
C MET A 689 -33.81 36.35 -28.11
N ASP A 690 -34.99 35.74 -28.08
CA ASP A 690 -36.19 36.26 -28.75
C ASP A 690 -36.54 37.66 -28.23
N LYS A 691 -36.53 37.83 -26.91
CA LYS A 691 -36.75 39.14 -26.26
C LYS A 691 -35.67 40.17 -26.62
N ASN A 692 -34.42 39.74 -26.78
CA ASN A 692 -33.34 40.64 -27.21
C ASN A 692 -33.50 41.07 -28.67
N LEU A 693 -33.91 40.16 -29.54
CA LEU A 693 -34.20 40.45 -30.94
C LEU A 693 -35.38 41.41 -31.08
N ASP A 694 -36.43 41.25 -30.27
CA ASP A 694 -37.55 42.20 -30.24
C ASP A 694 -37.11 43.58 -29.80
N ARG A 695 -36.32 43.69 -28.72
CA ARG A 695 -35.76 44.97 -28.29
C ARG A 695 -34.88 45.62 -29.35
N LEU A 696 -34.08 44.83 -30.06
CA LEU A 696 -33.25 45.33 -31.16
C LEU A 696 -34.12 45.80 -32.34
N ALA A 697 -35.20 45.07 -32.67
CA ALA A 697 -36.13 45.42 -33.73
C ALA A 697 -36.95 46.68 -33.41
N GLU A 698 -37.35 46.88 -32.16
CA GLU A 698 -38.01 48.11 -31.69
C GLU A 698 -37.11 49.35 -31.86
N GLN A 699 -35.81 49.21 -31.58
CA GLN A 699 -34.84 50.30 -31.73
C GLN A 699 -34.43 50.53 -33.19
N HIS A 700 -34.56 49.52 -34.05
CA HIS A 700 -34.17 49.56 -35.46
C HIS A 700 -35.27 49.00 -36.40
N PRO A 701 -36.46 49.62 -36.45
CA PRO A 701 -37.66 49.04 -37.09
C PRO A 701 -37.58 48.91 -38.62
N LYS A 702 -36.59 49.55 -39.26
CA LYS A 702 -36.36 49.50 -40.71
C LYS A 702 -35.22 48.55 -41.12
N ALA A 703 -34.50 47.97 -40.17
CA ALA A 703 -33.32 47.17 -40.47
C ALA A 703 -33.67 45.70 -40.67
N ALA A 704 -33.19 45.11 -41.77
CA ALA A 704 -33.25 43.66 -41.98
C ALA A 704 -32.04 42.99 -41.29
N PHE A 705 -32.28 42.05 -40.38
CA PHE A 705 -31.19 41.44 -39.61
C PHE A 705 -30.51 40.32 -40.39
N VAL A 706 -29.17 40.31 -40.37
CA VAL A 706 -28.35 39.19 -40.83
C VAL A 706 -27.62 38.63 -39.62
N ILE A 707 -28.00 37.42 -39.20
CA ILE A 707 -27.61 36.84 -37.92
C ILE A 707 -26.57 35.75 -38.14
N THR A 708 -25.48 35.76 -37.37
CA THR A 708 -24.46 34.70 -37.38
C THR A 708 -23.87 34.48 -35.99
N GLY A 709 -23.14 33.38 -35.80
CA GLY A 709 -22.50 33.07 -34.53
C GLY A 709 -21.28 33.96 -34.28
N PHE A 710 -21.13 34.48 -33.05
CA PHE A 710 -19.99 35.31 -32.70
C PHE A 710 -18.73 34.45 -32.47
N SER A 711 -18.85 33.30 -31.82
CA SER A 711 -17.75 32.34 -31.60
C SER A 711 -17.98 30.98 -32.27
N PRO A 712 -16.92 30.22 -32.57
CA PRO A 712 -17.01 28.93 -33.26
C PRO A 712 -17.75 27.85 -32.48
N ASP A 713 -17.73 27.89 -31.15
CA ASP A 713 -18.35 26.90 -30.29
C ASP A 713 -19.77 27.34 -29.85
N SER A 714 -19.85 28.21 -28.84
CA SER A 714 -21.12 28.63 -28.24
C SER A 714 -21.93 29.53 -29.17
N GLY A 715 -21.28 30.40 -29.94
CA GLY A 715 -21.93 31.23 -30.95
C GLY A 715 -22.57 30.41 -32.07
N SER A 716 -21.83 29.45 -32.64
CA SER A 716 -22.36 28.54 -33.67
C SER A 716 -23.53 27.71 -33.16
N LEU A 717 -23.46 27.20 -31.91
CA LEU A 717 -24.55 26.45 -31.29
C LEU A 717 -25.78 27.33 -31.06
N THR A 718 -25.57 28.54 -30.55
CA THR A 718 -26.65 29.54 -30.33
C THR A 718 -27.33 29.91 -31.65
N ARG A 719 -26.55 30.13 -32.70
CA ARG A 719 -27.06 30.35 -34.06
C ARG A 719 -27.90 29.17 -34.56
N MET A 720 -27.43 27.93 -34.39
CA MET A 720 -28.21 26.75 -34.79
C MET A 720 -29.53 26.65 -34.03
N LEU A 721 -29.56 27.04 -32.75
CA LEU A 721 -30.80 27.12 -31.99
C LEU A 721 -31.75 28.17 -32.56
N PHE A 722 -31.25 29.34 -32.97
CA PHE A 722 -32.08 30.37 -33.62
C PHE A 722 -32.65 29.86 -34.95
N GLU A 723 -31.83 29.17 -35.74
CA GLU A 723 -32.27 28.59 -37.02
C GLU A 723 -33.37 27.54 -36.83
N GLN A 724 -33.41 26.85 -35.69
CA GLN A 724 -34.44 25.86 -35.39
C GLN A 724 -35.70 26.47 -34.76
N GLU A 725 -35.54 27.39 -33.80
CA GLU A 725 -36.66 27.88 -32.97
C GLU A 725 -37.26 29.18 -33.48
N LEU A 726 -36.46 30.04 -34.13
CA LEU A 726 -36.88 31.37 -34.55
C LEU A 726 -37.07 31.49 -36.07
N LYS A 727 -36.98 30.38 -36.83
CA LYS A 727 -37.11 30.37 -38.29
C LYS A 727 -38.37 31.06 -38.80
N SER A 728 -39.52 30.72 -38.22
CA SER A 728 -40.81 31.32 -38.62
C SER A 728 -40.85 32.83 -38.39
N LYS A 729 -40.18 33.32 -37.35
CA LYS A 729 -40.08 34.76 -37.03
C LYS A 729 -39.09 35.46 -37.97
N ALA A 730 -37.95 34.82 -38.23
CA ALA A 730 -36.96 35.29 -39.20
C ALA A 730 -37.57 35.46 -40.60
N ASP A 731 -38.32 34.45 -41.08
CA ASP A 731 -38.99 34.50 -42.37
C ASP A 731 -40.02 35.64 -42.45
N LYS A 732 -40.82 35.84 -41.39
CA LYS A 732 -41.82 36.93 -41.32
C LYS A 732 -41.20 38.33 -41.35
N ASN A 733 -40.05 38.51 -40.70
CA ASN A 733 -39.37 39.79 -40.59
C ASN A 733 -38.28 40.00 -41.66
N GLY A 734 -38.11 39.05 -42.59
CA GLY A 734 -37.10 39.11 -43.64
C GLY A 734 -35.66 39.03 -43.12
N TRP A 735 -35.44 38.37 -41.98
CA TRP A 735 -34.13 38.17 -41.39
C TRP A 735 -33.43 36.95 -41.99
N THR A 736 -32.12 37.02 -42.16
CA THR A 736 -31.29 35.95 -42.73
C THR A 736 -30.38 35.37 -41.65
N ILE A 737 -30.33 34.05 -41.49
CA ILE A 737 -29.41 33.38 -40.57
C ILE A 737 -28.30 32.71 -41.40
N CYS A 738 -27.05 33.09 -41.18
CA CYS A 738 -25.89 32.67 -41.97
C CYS A 738 -24.93 31.79 -41.16
N LYS A 739 -24.30 30.79 -41.79
CA LYS A 739 -23.45 29.81 -41.10
C LYS A 739 -22.11 30.38 -40.64
N SER A 740 -21.57 31.34 -41.38
CA SER A 740 -20.35 32.06 -41.05
C SER A 740 -20.54 33.56 -41.10
N ILE A 741 -19.50 34.29 -40.72
CA ILE A 741 -19.46 35.74 -40.84
C ILE A 741 -19.27 36.17 -42.30
N GLU A 742 -18.52 35.41 -43.12
CA GLU A 742 -18.37 35.66 -44.55
C GLU A 742 -19.71 35.51 -45.28
N ASP A 743 -20.48 34.46 -44.98
CA ASP A 743 -21.83 34.27 -45.51
C ASP A 743 -22.77 35.40 -45.08
N ALA A 744 -22.60 35.91 -43.85
CA ALA A 744 -23.38 37.04 -43.34
C ALA A 744 -23.04 38.32 -44.10
N LEU A 745 -21.76 38.59 -44.32
CA LEU A 745 -21.29 39.77 -45.06
C LEU A 745 -21.72 39.73 -46.53
N ASP A 746 -21.68 38.57 -47.18
CA ASP A 746 -22.14 38.37 -48.56
C ASP A 746 -23.67 38.58 -48.70
N ALA A 747 -24.43 38.36 -47.61
CA ALA A 747 -25.90 38.52 -47.59
C ALA A 747 -26.38 39.94 -47.21
N MET A 748 -25.49 40.87 -46.87
CA MET A 748 -25.84 42.24 -46.45
C MET A 748 -26.46 43.08 -47.57
N LYS A 749 -27.52 43.84 -47.26
CA LYS A 749 -28.16 44.83 -48.15
C LYS A 749 -28.03 46.26 -47.59
N SER A 750 -28.42 47.27 -48.39
CA SER A 750 -28.26 48.72 -48.07
C SER A 750 -28.93 49.21 -46.77
N GLU A 751 -29.76 48.39 -46.13
CA GLU A 751 -30.44 48.68 -44.84
C GLU A 751 -30.31 47.51 -43.84
N SER A 752 -29.36 46.59 -44.06
CA SER A 752 -29.16 45.43 -43.19
C SER A 752 -28.36 45.77 -41.92
N LEU A 753 -28.69 45.10 -40.81
CA LEU A 753 -27.94 45.12 -39.56
C LEU A 753 -27.32 43.74 -39.31
N LEU A 754 -26.01 43.69 -39.11
CA LEU A 754 -25.33 42.46 -38.72
C LEU A 754 -25.58 42.17 -37.24
N VAL A 755 -26.05 40.98 -36.90
CA VAL A 755 -26.34 40.56 -35.53
C VAL A 755 -25.46 39.36 -35.19
N LEU A 756 -24.55 39.55 -34.24
CA LEU A 756 -23.67 38.50 -33.75
C LEU A 756 -24.28 37.88 -32.49
N CYS A 757 -24.54 36.58 -32.51
CA CYS A 757 -25.15 35.87 -31.38
C CYS A 757 -24.16 34.95 -30.65
N ASP A 758 -24.26 34.92 -29.32
CA ASP A 758 -23.53 33.99 -28.46
C ASP A 758 -24.35 33.66 -27.21
N ASP A 759 -23.96 32.66 -26.42
CA ASP A 759 -24.70 32.32 -25.19
C ASP A 759 -24.45 33.36 -24.08
N ASN A 760 -23.22 33.86 -23.97
CA ASN A 760 -22.83 34.90 -23.01
C ASN A 760 -21.68 35.78 -23.52
N ILE A 761 -21.70 37.07 -23.15
CA ILE A 761 -20.57 38.00 -23.28
C ILE A 761 -20.47 38.83 -22.00
N VAL A 762 -19.59 38.37 -21.10
CA VAL A 762 -19.54 38.90 -19.72
C VAL A 762 -18.36 39.83 -19.46
N SER A 763 -17.14 39.42 -19.80
CA SER A 763 -15.96 40.29 -19.71
C SER A 763 -15.64 40.95 -21.05
N GLY A 764 -16.29 40.54 -22.14
CA GLY A 764 -15.96 40.96 -23.49
C GLY A 764 -14.67 40.35 -24.07
N SER A 765 -13.81 39.70 -23.27
CA SER A 765 -12.47 39.27 -23.69
C SER A 765 -12.45 38.41 -24.96
N GLN A 766 -13.21 37.30 -24.98
CA GLN A 766 -13.24 36.40 -26.14
C GLN A 766 -13.81 37.10 -27.39
N ALA A 767 -14.86 37.89 -27.23
CA ALA A 767 -15.47 38.66 -28.30
C ALA A 767 -14.49 39.74 -28.84
N SER A 768 -13.72 40.39 -27.97
CA SER A 768 -12.64 41.30 -28.34
C SER A 768 -11.53 40.60 -29.12
N CYS A 769 -11.11 39.41 -28.71
CA CYS A 769 -10.15 38.58 -29.44
C CYS A 769 -10.69 38.17 -30.82
N GLN A 770 -11.98 37.85 -30.90
CA GLN A 770 -12.64 37.46 -32.14
C GLN A 770 -12.64 38.60 -33.17
N LEU A 771 -12.97 39.82 -32.74
CA LEU A 771 -12.94 40.99 -33.62
C LEU A 771 -11.53 41.30 -34.12
N ARG A 772 -10.52 41.22 -33.24
CA ARG A 772 -9.09 41.38 -33.63
C ARG A 772 -8.64 40.33 -34.63
N SER A 773 -9.03 39.07 -34.41
CA SER A 773 -8.75 37.97 -35.33
C SER A 773 -9.34 38.21 -36.72
N TRP A 774 -10.63 38.59 -36.79
CA TRP A 774 -11.30 38.90 -38.06
C TRP A 774 -10.65 40.06 -38.82
N MET A 775 -10.15 41.06 -38.12
CA MET A 775 -9.43 42.20 -38.71
C MET A 775 -7.95 41.89 -39.03
N GLY A 776 -7.48 40.67 -38.78
CA GLY A 776 -6.10 40.25 -39.08
C GLY A 776 -5.04 40.89 -38.19
N VAL A 777 -5.40 41.34 -36.97
CA VAL A 777 -4.44 41.90 -36.01
C VAL A 777 -3.55 40.77 -35.48
N PRO A 778 -2.20 40.85 -35.61
CA PRO A 778 -1.28 39.83 -35.09
C PRO A 778 -1.46 39.60 -33.59
N ARG A 779 -1.38 38.34 -33.14
CA ARG A 779 -1.61 37.98 -31.72
C ARG A 779 -0.61 38.64 -30.77
N GLU A 780 0.58 38.96 -31.24
CA GLU A 780 1.64 39.64 -30.48
C GLU A 780 1.22 41.06 -30.09
N GLU A 781 0.36 41.70 -30.90
CA GLU A 781 -0.17 43.04 -30.68
C GLU A 781 -1.39 43.05 -29.75
N TRP A 782 -1.93 41.88 -29.38
CA TRP A 782 -3.06 41.81 -28.46
C TRP A 782 -2.60 42.11 -27.02
N PRO A 783 -3.51 42.58 -26.15
CA PRO A 783 -3.25 42.68 -24.72
C PRO A 783 -2.67 41.37 -24.16
N ALA A 784 -1.68 41.45 -23.27
CA ALA A 784 -0.92 40.29 -22.82
C ALA A 784 -1.82 39.16 -22.26
N GLU A 785 -2.87 39.52 -21.50
CA GLU A 785 -3.88 38.60 -20.99
C GLU A 785 -4.73 37.88 -22.05
N MET A 786 -4.81 38.41 -23.27
CA MET A 786 -5.68 37.93 -24.35
C MET A 786 -4.96 37.04 -25.38
N ARG A 787 -3.61 37.04 -25.38
CA ARG A 787 -2.79 36.33 -26.38
C ARG A 787 -2.98 34.81 -26.35
N SER A 788 -3.31 34.26 -25.18
CA SER A 788 -3.51 32.83 -24.96
C SER A 788 -4.93 32.35 -25.26
N GLU A 789 -5.85 33.24 -25.67
CA GLU A 789 -7.27 32.91 -25.88
C GLU A 789 -7.46 31.85 -26.97
N ARG A 790 -8.33 30.88 -26.68
CA ARG A 790 -8.70 29.75 -27.55
C ARG A 790 -10.22 29.73 -27.72
N GLY A 791 -10.73 29.15 -28.80
CA GLY A 791 -12.17 29.17 -29.08
C GLY A 791 -12.64 30.43 -29.82
N ILE A 792 -11.82 30.93 -30.73
CA ILE A 792 -12.16 31.98 -31.69
C ILE A 792 -11.82 31.47 -33.10
N PHE A 793 -12.49 32.00 -34.13
CA PHE A 793 -12.12 31.72 -35.51
C PHE A 793 -10.70 32.23 -35.76
N GLN A 794 -9.80 31.35 -36.20
CA GLN A 794 -8.37 31.64 -36.31
C GLN A 794 -7.95 32.27 -37.65
N HIS A 795 -8.90 32.50 -38.55
CA HIS A 795 -8.63 33.05 -39.87
C HIS A 795 -9.08 34.51 -39.92
N ALA A 796 -8.22 35.37 -40.47
CA ALA A 796 -8.59 36.73 -40.79
C ALA A 796 -9.61 36.73 -41.93
N LEU A 797 -10.55 37.69 -41.90
CA LEU A 797 -11.51 37.85 -42.98
C LEU A 797 -10.82 38.26 -44.28
N ARG A 798 -11.48 37.98 -45.42
CA ARG A 798 -11.02 38.45 -46.73
C ARG A 798 -10.83 39.98 -46.69
N PRO A 799 -9.84 40.57 -47.39
CA PRO A 799 -9.64 42.02 -47.36
C PRO A 799 -10.90 42.85 -47.68
N GLN A 800 -11.73 42.36 -48.61
CA GLN A 800 -13.03 42.97 -48.95
C GLN A 800 -14.04 42.94 -47.78
N ASP A 801 -14.05 41.87 -47.00
CA ASP A 801 -14.95 41.67 -45.86
C ASP A 801 -14.52 42.53 -44.67
N GLN A 802 -13.21 42.69 -44.46
CA GLN A 802 -12.70 43.62 -43.46
C GLN A 802 -13.15 45.05 -43.78
N ILE A 803 -13.09 45.45 -45.05
CA ILE A 803 -13.57 46.77 -45.50
C ILE A 803 -15.08 46.90 -45.27
N ALA A 804 -15.85 45.84 -45.54
CA ALA A 804 -17.30 45.81 -45.31
C ALA A 804 -17.63 45.93 -43.81
N LEU A 805 -17.00 45.12 -42.96
CA LEU A 805 -17.20 45.09 -41.51
C LEU A 805 -16.93 46.45 -40.86
N ARG A 806 -15.98 47.24 -41.37
CA ARG A 806 -15.71 48.61 -40.88
C ARG A 806 -16.87 49.59 -41.12
N LYS A 807 -17.72 49.34 -42.11
CA LYS A 807 -18.76 50.28 -42.57
C LYS A 807 -20.17 49.87 -42.14
N ILE A 808 -20.45 48.58 -42.04
CA ILE A 808 -21.80 48.09 -41.74
C ILE A 808 -22.17 48.34 -40.27
N PRO A 809 -23.46 48.59 -39.96
CA PRO A 809 -23.93 48.58 -38.59
C PRO A 809 -23.97 47.14 -38.07
N TRP A 810 -23.59 46.96 -36.80
CA TRP A 810 -23.63 45.65 -36.16
C TRP A 810 -24.03 45.73 -34.69
N ALA A 811 -24.65 44.68 -34.18
CA ALA A 811 -25.04 44.50 -32.78
C ALA A 811 -24.62 43.11 -32.29
N ALA A 812 -24.48 42.94 -30.99
CA ALA A 812 -24.29 41.64 -30.37
C ALA A 812 -25.49 41.28 -29.49
N ILE A 813 -25.94 40.03 -29.54
CA ILE A 813 -27.04 39.53 -28.72
C ILE A 813 -26.57 38.30 -27.94
N VAL A 814 -26.79 38.31 -26.63
CA VAL A 814 -26.43 37.21 -25.73
C VAL A 814 -27.51 36.98 -24.67
N ALA A 815 -27.59 35.80 -24.06
CA ALA A 815 -28.54 35.60 -22.96
C ALA A 815 -28.06 36.36 -21.74
N VAL A 816 -26.75 36.28 -21.48
CA VAL A 816 -26.10 36.87 -20.31
C VAL A 816 -25.01 37.82 -20.74
N GLY A 817 -25.08 39.05 -20.26
CA GLY A 817 -24.07 40.07 -20.53
C GLY A 817 -23.91 41.06 -19.39
N THR A 818 -22.96 41.98 -19.55
CA THR A 818 -22.73 43.07 -18.61
C THR A 818 -22.54 44.38 -19.38
N GLN A 819 -22.79 45.50 -18.72
CA GLN A 819 -22.51 46.83 -19.28
C GLN A 819 -21.01 47.01 -19.55
N GLU A 820 -20.16 46.49 -18.65
CA GLU A 820 -18.71 46.50 -18.79
C GLU A 820 -18.22 45.81 -20.08
N ALA A 821 -18.85 44.70 -20.46
CA ALA A 821 -18.52 44.04 -21.72
C ALA A 821 -18.95 44.84 -22.94
N GLU A 822 -20.09 45.53 -22.88
CA GLU A 822 -20.52 46.44 -23.95
C GLU A 822 -19.52 47.58 -24.14
N ASP A 823 -19.09 48.19 -23.03
CA ASP A 823 -18.14 49.31 -23.03
C ASP A 823 -16.77 48.85 -23.58
N ARG A 824 -16.30 47.67 -23.17
CA ARG A 824 -15.09 47.07 -23.73
C ARG A 824 -15.22 46.78 -25.23
N LEU A 825 -16.37 46.27 -25.69
CA LEU A 825 -16.59 46.04 -27.12
C LEU A 825 -16.61 47.35 -27.91
N LYS A 826 -17.18 48.43 -27.36
CA LYS A 826 -17.12 49.78 -27.94
C LYS A 826 -15.67 50.26 -28.09
N GLU A 827 -14.88 50.12 -27.05
CA GLU A 827 -13.46 50.51 -27.04
C GLU A 827 -12.65 49.72 -28.08
N VAL A 828 -12.78 48.39 -28.08
CA VAL A 828 -12.04 47.52 -29.02
C VAL A 828 -12.47 47.77 -30.45
N ALA A 829 -13.77 47.96 -30.71
CA ALA A 829 -14.26 48.29 -32.04
C ALA A 829 -13.69 49.61 -32.54
N ALA A 830 -13.58 50.63 -31.67
CA ALA A 830 -12.93 51.90 -32.01
C ALA A 830 -11.43 51.73 -32.29
N GLU A 831 -10.71 50.96 -31.47
CA GLU A 831 -9.29 50.64 -31.62
C GLU A 831 -8.97 50.03 -32.99
N ILE A 832 -9.72 49.00 -33.41
CA ILE A 832 -9.50 48.27 -34.67
C ILE A 832 -10.31 48.83 -35.86
N LYS A 833 -10.94 50.00 -35.67
CA LYS A 833 -11.67 50.78 -36.67
C LYS A 833 -12.90 50.08 -37.25
N ILE A 834 -13.58 49.25 -36.46
CA ILE A 834 -14.92 48.72 -36.79
C ILE A 834 -15.95 49.76 -36.34
N GLY A 835 -16.56 50.47 -37.28
CA GLY A 835 -17.58 51.49 -36.99
C GLY A 835 -18.97 50.93 -36.70
N ASN A 836 -19.90 51.81 -36.32
CA ASN A 836 -21.35 51.54 -36.30
C ASN A 836 -21.85 50.42 -35.35
N PHE A 837 -21.18 50.18 -34.23
CA PHE A 837 -21.68 49.29 -33.18
C PHE A 837 -22.97 49.84 -32.54
N LYS A 838 -24.04 49.04 -32.51
CA LYS A 838 -25.37 49.38 -32.01
C LYS A 838 -25.64 48.94 -30.57
N GLY A 839 -24.67 48.26 -29.95
CA GLY A 839 -24.75 47.84 -28.55
C GLY A 839 -24.79 46.31 -28.37
N LEU A 840 -24.68 45.91 -27.10
CA LEU A 840 -24.77 44.53 -26.63
C LEU A 840 -26.13 44.35 -25.93
N TYR A 841 -26.95 43.45 -26.45
CA TYR A 841 -28.29 43.19 -25.94
C TYR A 841 -28.30 41.88 -25.16
N PHE A 842 -28.68 41.95 -23.88
CA PHE A 842 -28.72 40.79 -23.00
C PHE A 842 -29.95 40.77 -22.10
N HIS A 843 -30.46 39.57 -21.80
CA HIS A 843 -31.72 39.39 -21.07
C HIS A 843 -31.51 39.38 -19.56
N GLU A 844 -30.53 38.63 -19.08
CA GLU A 844 -30.21 38.52 -17.66
C GLU A 844 -28.90 39.26 -17.34
N GLY A 845 -28.94 40.15 -16.35
CA GLY A 845 -27.75 40.71 -15.72
C GLY A 845 -27.25 39.78 -14.63
N LEU A 846 -25.93 39.51 -14.62
CA LEU A 846 -25.28 38.62 -13.65
C LEU A 846 -25.55 38.98 -12.19
N ASP A 847 -25.75 40.27 -11.90
CA ASP A 847 -25.98 40.80 -10.54
C ASP A 847 -27.21 40.21 -9.84
N SER A 848 -28.13 39.60 -10.60
CA SER A 848 -29.37 39.00 -10.07
C SER A 848 -29.19 37.60 -9.47
N ASN A 849 -28.09 36.88 -9.76
CA ASN A 849 -27.86 35.52 -9.28
C ASN A 849 -26.40 35.24 -8.87
N CYS A 850 -25.94 35.95 -7.85
CA CYS A 850 -24.60 35.80 -7.27
C CYS A 850 -24.60 35.13 -5.89
N LEU A 851 -23.49 34.49 -5.54
CA LEU A 851 -23.20 34.06 -4.17
C LEU A 851 -23.23 35.27 -3.22
N GLU A 852 -23.73 35.06 -2.01
CA GLU A 852 -23.76 36.11 -0.98
C GLU A 852 -22.34 36.62 -0.67
N ALA A 853 -22.23 37.94 -0.58
CA ALA A 853 -21.02 38.60 -0.13
C ALA A 853 -20.76 38.31 1.35
N ASP A 854 -19.48 38.22 1.72
CA ASP A 854 -19.04 38.23 3.12
C ASP A 854 -19.62 37.13 4.02
N CYS A 855 -19.93 35.96 3.45
CA CYS A 855 -20.21 34.74 4.20
C CYS A 855 -18.98 33.79 4.23
N GLU A 856 -18.98 32.88 5.20
CA GLU A 856 -17.89 31.92 5.41
C GLU A 856 -17.68 31.03 4.17
N LEU A 857 -18.77 30.59 3.54
CA LEU A 857 -18.71 29.84 2.29
C LEU A 857 -18.02 30.63 1.17
N SER A 858 -18.30 31.93 1.03
CA SER A 858 -17.67 32.79 0.01
C SER A 858 -16.16 32.88 0.24
N HIS A 859 -15.72 33.07 1.49
CA HIS A 859 -14.29 33.14 1.82
C HIS A 859 -13.57 31.82 1.51
N TYR A 860 -14.21 30.69 1.81
CA TYR A 860 -13.68 29.38 1.48
C TYR A 860 -13.59 29.14 -0.03
N LEU A 861 -14.64 29.48 -0.80
CA LEU A 861 -14.64 29.38 -2.26
C LEU A 861 -13.58 30.28 -2.90
N GLU A 862 -13.30 31.44 -2.31
CA GLU A 862 -12.21 32.33 -2.74
C GLU A 862 -10.83 31.72 -2.46
N GLU A 863 -10.63 31.09 -1.30
CA GLU A 863 -9.40 30.33 -1.00
C GLU A 863 -9.21 29.18 -2.01
N VAL A 864 -10.27 28.40 -2.29
CA VAL A 864 -10.23 27.33 -3.29
C VAL A 864 -9.91 27.91 -4.66
N GLY A 865 -10.60 28.98 -5.07
CA GLY A 865 -10.41 29.68 -6.34
C GLY A 865 -8.96 30.10 -6.58
N ARG A 866 -8.33 30.75 -5.58
CA ARG A 866 -6.91 31.13 -5.61
C ARG A 866 -5.99 29.94 -5.86
N ASN A 867 -6.22 28.83 -5.15
CA ASN A 867 -5.39 27.63 -5.24
C ASN A 867 -5.57 26.86 -6.57
N VAL A 868 -6.79 26.71 -7.05
CA VAL A 868 -7.00 26.04 -8.36
C VAL A 868 -6.48 26.89 -9.51
N LEU A 869 -6.56 28.22 -9.43
CA LEU A 869 -5.97 29.12 -10.42
C LEU A 869 -4.44 29.10 -10.39
N SER A 870 -3.79 29.01 -9.22
CA SER A 870 -2.33 28.85 -9.15
C SER A 870 -1.85 27.61 -9.90
N TRP A 871 -2.61 26.53 -9.79
CA TRP A 871 -2.34 25.31 -10.54
C TRP A 871 -2.57 25.49 -12.05
N THR A 872 -3.75 25.94 -12.46
CA THR A 872 -4.10 26.00 -13.88
C THR A 872 -3.27 27.01 -14.68
N ARG A 873 -2.94 28.16 -14.08
CA ARG A 873 -2.20 29.26 -14.73
C ARG A 873 -0.68 29.08 -14.66
N ALA A 874 -0.15 28.59 -13.54
CA ALA A 874 1.30 28.54 -13.30
C ALA A 874 1.86 27.14 -13.00
N ASN A 875 1.02 26.08 -13.01
CA ASN A 875 1.38 24.74 -12.54
C ASN A 875 1.93 24.74 -11.10
N ALA A 876 1.56 25.74 -10.28
CA ALA A 876 2.02 25.88 -8.91
C ALA A 876 1.08 25.16 -7.95
N VAL A 877 1.62 24.23 -7.16
CA VAL A 877 0.87 23.44 -6.16
C VAL A 877 0.38 24.31 -5.00
N ALA A 878 1.13 25.37 -4.65
CA ALA A 878 0.81 26.28 -3.58
C ALA A 878 0.74 27.72 -4.11
N PHE A 879 -0.34 28.42 -3.75
CA PHE A 879 -0.55 29.83 -4.10
C PHE A 879 0.60 30.74 -3.62
N ASP A 880 1.20 30.43 -2.46
CA ASP A 880 2.27 31.23 -1.88
C ASP A 880 3.55 31.27 -2.72
N ASN A 881 3.76 30.29 -3.59
CA ASN A 881 4.94 30.18 -4.45
C ASN A 881 4.83 31.02 -5.74
N LEU A 882 3.71 31.70 -5.94
CA LEU A 882 3.48 32.55 -7.12
C LEU A 882 4.23 33.89 -7.02
N THR A 883 4.48 34.50 -8.18
CA THR A 883 4.93 35.89 -8.25
C THR A 883 3.84 36.84 -7.73
N PRO A 884 4.18 38.07 -7.27
CA PRO A 884 3.17 39.04 -6.83
C PRO A 884 2.08 39.32 -7.86
N ALA A 885 2.46 39.44 -9.14
CA ALA A 885 1.52 39.67 -10.24
C ALA A 885 0.57 38.48 -10.46
N ASP A 886 1.09 37.25 -10.38
CA ASP A 886 0.26 36.04 -10.49
C ASP A 886 -0.68 35.87 -9.30
N LYS A 887 -0.24 36.25 -8.09
CA LYS A 887 -1.09 36.25 -6.88
C LYS A 887 -2.27 37.20 -7.03
N GLU A 888 -2.01 38.42 -7.49
CA GLU A 888 -3.05 39.43 -7.72
C GLU A 888 -4.05 38.98 -8.79
N SER A 889 -3.54 38.45 -9.91
CA SER A 889 -4.34 37.89 -10.99
C SER A 889 -5.24 36.74 -10.52
N CYS A 890 -4.70 35.80 -9.74
CA CYS A 890 -5.48 34.68 -9.20
C CYS A 890 -6.48 35.12 -8.12
N ALA A 891 -6.14 36.12 -7.29
CA ALA A 891 -7.03 36.66 -6.26
C ALA A 891 -8.23 37.38 -6.88
N ARG A 892 -8.00 38.22 -7.90
CA ARG A 892 -9.06 38.92 -8.63
C ARG A 892 -10.10 37.96 -9.22
N ASP A 893 -9.65 36.82 -9.73
CA ASP A 893 -10.51 35.88 -10.46
C ASP A 893 -10.98 34.69 -9.59
N ALA A 894 -10.73 34.72 -8.28
CA ALA A 894 -10.97 33.59 -7.37
C ALA A 894 -12.45 33.21 -7.23
N LEU A 895 -13.35 34.20 -7.27
CA LEU A 895 -14.79 34.01 -7.17
C LEU A 895 -15.51 34.14 -8.52
N GLY A 896 -14.79 33.83 -9.61
CA GLY A 896 -15.15 34.22 -10.96
C GLY A 896 -14.37 35.47 -11.36
N TYR A 897 -14.19 35.68 -12.66
CA TYR A 897 -13.37 36.77 -13.20
C TYR A 897 -13.88 38.10 -12.68
N ASP A 898 -12.97 38.96 -12.23
CA ASP A 898 -13.27 40.25 -11.60
C ASP A 898 -14.22 40.15 -10.38
N GLY A 899 -14.20 39.01 -9.67
CA GLY A 899 -14.93 38.80 -8.41
C GLY A 899 -16.46 38.74 -8.52
N LYS A 900 -17.01 38.44 -9.71
CA LYS A 900 -18.46 38.54 -9.99
C LYS A 900 -19.35 37.56 -9.22
N ARG A 901 -18.83 36.45 -8.67
CA ARG A 901 -19.55 35.50 -7.80
C ARG A 901 -20.77 34.82 -8.44
N GLY A 902 -20.79 34.66 -9.76
CA GLY A 902 -21.96 34.13 -10.48
C GLY A 902 -22.30 32.67 -10.11
N LEU A 903 -23.59 32.35 -10.10
CA LEU A 903 -24.13 30.99 -9.95
C LEU A 903 -24.89 30.57 -11.21
N LEU A 904 -24.19 30.57 -12.35
CA LEU A 904 -24.79 30.38 -13.67
C LEU A 904 -23.99 29.37 -14.49
N ALA A 905 -24.67 28.54 -15.28
CA ALA A 905 -24.05 27.70 -16.30
C ALA A 905 -24.91 27.71 -17.57
N THR A 906 -24.28 27.52 -18.72
CA THR A 906 -25.00 27.24 -19.97
C THR A 906 -24.96 25.74 -20.24
N ILE A 907 -25.74 25.25 -21.21
CA ILE A 907 -25.80 23.81 -21.53
C ILE A 907 -24.41 23.24 -21.83
N PHE A 908 -23.55 24.03 -22.49
CA PHE A 908 -22.30 23.53 -23.08
C PHE A 908 -21.04 24.20 -22.52
N ASN A 909 -21.18 25.23 -21.69
CA ASN A 909 -20.06 25.99 -21.16
C ASN A 909 -20.41 26.68 -19.82
N ILE A 910 -19.41 27.29 -19.20
CA ILE A 910 -19.56 27.99 -17.93
C ILE A 910 -19.04 29.41 -18.09
N PRO A 911 -19.89 30.44 -17.84
CA PRO A 911 -19.46 31.84 -17.90
C PRO A 911 -18.31 32.12 -16.95
N VAL A 912 -17.35 32.96 -17.38
CA VAL A 912 -16.15 33.29 -16.59
C VAL A 912 -16.43 33.97 -15.25
N SER A 913 -17.59 34.61 -15.13
CA SER A 913 -18.09 35.22 -13.90
C SER A 913 -18.55 34.20 -12.86
N THR A 914 -18.75 32.94 -13.23
CA THR A 914 -19.18 31.88 -12.32
C THR A 914 -18.08 31.58 -11.32
N CYS A 915 -18.44 31.34 -10.06
CA CYS A 915 -17.48 31.00 -9.00
C CYS A 915 -16.48 29.94 -9.45
N THR A 916 -15.20 30.28 -9.44
CA THR A 916 -14.12 29.48 -10.02
C THR A 916 -14.03 28.06 -9.47
N ALA A 917 -14.26 27.88 -8.17
CA ALA A 917 -14.27 26.57 -7.52
C ALA A 917 -15.34 25.59 -8.06
N LEU A 918 -16.42 26.09 -8.69
CA LEU A 918 -17.46 25.25 -9.28
C LEU A 918 -17.02 24.60 -10.59
N TRP A 919 -16.02 25.18 -11.27
CA TRP A 919 -15.67 24.77 -12.64
C TRP A 919 -14.20 24.55 -12.96
N CYS A 920 -13.31 25.15 -12.18
CA CYS A 920 -11.88 25.06 -12.39
C CYS A 920 -11.29 23.88 -11.60
N PRO A 921 -10.66 22.90 -12.27
CA PRO A 921 -9.95 21.84 -11.57
C PRO A 921 -8.60 22.32 -11.06
N GLY A 922 -8.05 21.66 -10.05
CA GLY A 922 -6.68 21.94 -9.62
C GLY A 922 -6.30 21.26 -8.33
N ILE A 923 -5.51 21.96 -7.52
CA ILE A 923 -5.04 21.47 -6.22
C ILE A 923 -5.45 22.49 -5.16
N HIS A 924 -6.03 22.02 -4.05
CA HIS A 924 -6.35 22.83 -2.89
C HIS A 924 -5.79 22.15 -1.64
N ARG A 925 -4.95 22.86 -0.87
CA ARG A 925 -4.25 22.33 0.32
C ARG A 925 -3.52 21.00 0.06
N GLY A 926 -2.84 20.92 -1.08
CA GLY A 926 -2.12 19.71 -1.51
C GLY A 926 -3.00 18.58 -2.05
N GLN A 927 -4.33 18.74 -2.03
CA GLN A 927 -5.28 17.73 -2.46
C GLN A 927 -5.89 18.05 -3.84
N PRO A 928 -6.16 17.04 -4.69
CA PRO A 928 -6.90 17.25 -5.93
C PRO A 928 -8.28 17.86 -5.67
N TRP A 929 -8.60 18.95 -6.37
CA TRP A 929 -9.91 19.59 -6.41
C TRP A 929 -10.62 19.25 -7.72
N VAL A 930 -11.72 18.50 -7.62
CA VAL A 930 -12.55 18.17 -8.78
C VAL A 930 -13.79 19.07 -8.80
N PRO A 931 -14.00 19.87 -9.85
CA PRO A 931 -15.14 20.76 -9.94
C PRO A 931 -16.43 19.98 -10.20
N LEU A 932 -17.57 20.59 -9.87
CA LEU A 932 -18.87 19.99 -10.16
C LEU A 932 -19.17 19.95 -11.66
N MET A 933 -18.80 21.02 -12.38
CA MET A 933 -19.07 21.20 -13.80
C MET A 933 -17.78 21.65 -14.49
N ILE A 934 -17.17 20.88 -15.38
CA ILE A 934 -15.90 21.30 -15.99
C ILE A 934 -16.10 22.26 -17.18
N ARG A 935 -15.35 23.37 -17.18
CA ARG A 935 -15.35 24.33 -18.29
C ARG A 935 -14.55 23.79 -19.48
N ARG A 936 -14.94 24.14 -20.71
CA ARG A 936 -14.19 23.80 -21.92
C ARG A 936 -12.75 24.34 -21.91
N GLY A 937 -11.79 23.50 -22.28
CA GLY A 937 -10.35 23.79 -22.30
C GLY A 937 -9.63 23.48 -20.98
N TYR A 938 -10.33 22.95 -19.98
CA TYR A 938 -9.78 22.68 -18.64
C TYR A 938 -9.72 21.19 -18.30
N LEU A 939 -10.26 20.29 -19.13
CA LEU A 939 -10.21 18.85 -18.88
C LEU A 939 -8.78 18.32 -18.76
N ASN A 940 -7.85 18.82 -19.57
CA ASN A 940 -6.43 18.47 -19.50
C ASN A 940 -5.68 19.06 -18.28
N LYS A 941 -6.33 19.94 -17.51
CA LYS A 941 -5.80 20.50 -16.25
C LYS A 941 -6.26 19.72 -15.02
N LEU A 942 -7.12 18.73 -15.21
CA LEU A 942 -7.66 17.88 -14.15
C LEU A 942 -6.52 17.18 -13.40
N VAL A 943 -6.63 17.22 -12.07
CA VAL A 943 -5.80 16.43 -11.16
C VAL A 943 -6.72 15.51 -10.38
N VAL A 944 -6.36 14.25 -10.25
CA VAL A 944 -7.16 13.24 -9.54
C VAL A 944 -6.27 12.44 -8.59
N GLY A 945 -6.84 11.76 -7.60
CA GLY A 945 -6.05 11.11 -6.55
C GLY A 945 -6.68 9.92 -5.86
#